data_AF-A0A957DYK1-F1
#
_entry.id   AF-A0A957DYK1-F1
#
_cell.length_a   1.000
_cell.length_b   1.000
_cell.length_c   1.000
_cell.angle_alpha   90.00
_cell.angle_beta   90.00
_cell.angle_gamma   90.00
#
_symmetry.space_group_name_H-M   'P 1'
#
loop_
_entity.id
_entity.type
_entity.pdbx_description
1 polymer ?
#
loop_
_entity_poly.entity_id
_entity_poly.type
_entity_poly.pdbx_seq_one_letter_code
_entity_poly.pdbx_strand_id
1 'polypeptide(L)'
;MTKKDYNVILVILIVLACIVSAALVYLIYQERNQPEPPLIMPTATPTPNYNDTWERILANGKIVVGTSADYPPFEFYTDDYQLDGLDIALVREIGQKFGVEVEFRDMAFDGLIGALELKQIDLIAAAFSVTPDRETVVDFSKVYYVSDAAVLAGQDFPNNSIVSIDQLAPYRVGVQRGTVFSNLLQEELIETGLMPVTNLYEYQTADEAVADLGAGRIELVLLDLPPAQEAVNNGGFKIVGRSLNTQHFALAVAQDNPMFQAQINNALAQLQNEGRLDALVLQYTGELPAPLPTPGPTPVPLPTATTAPCIDGMQFVADLNLDDHNMTAPPVIPAGQSFTKGWRIKNTGTCNWDSSFKLVYVGGNTPLSSMGGQPTPVVGIVPPGAEYDIWVGMVAPLTPGTYQGFWSMDNAAGQKFGDRIWVGITVPAPPTVTPAPTQTPSPTISFTVDRTDIKAGECVLFRWNVQNAQGVYFYAQGQPWQSYPVAPIGSRSECPTVTTTYNLLVINVNGSQEARQITINVTPVPGAPVINLFTVNPPYEINQGQCVDISWAVQGAITRIDISRGETPIWQGAPVSGTLQDCPPGSGTVTYNLVASGPGGTSRTQRTITVNQSTAPTPTPTAVSPTAQPLPPTIEYYVVQPEEIQAGGCFNISWATGSGTNFVRLTRNGLIILDNGPVSGNEQDCVFDVGPTVYNLTALNYAGQQVSQAIQVNVIDSTSPPVFVNIPWVLDFYKDGSNLVTVLPDTTITATFDAANNLSGSGGCNQYNAAYSSSGSSLTIGAISTTGSSCGAPAGIMQQEQAYFSALPLVTSYVVSGSQLQLRDQYGEVILQYNMAPQPR
;
A
#
# COMPACT_ATOMS: atom_id res chain seq x y z
N MET A 1 -20.09 6.40 96.16
CA MET A 1 -19.76 5.20 95.37
C MET A 1 -18.66 4.43 96.09
N THR A 2 -18.96 3.18 96.44
CA THR A 2 -18.04 2.24 97.09
C THR A 2 -17.01 1.70 96.09
N LYS A 3 -15.90 1.13 96.56
CA LYS A 3 -14.87 0.49 95.70
C LYS A 3 -15.46 -0.56 94.75
N LYS A 4 -16.61 -1.14 95.12
CA LYS A 4 -17.40 -2.06 94.31
C LYS A 4 -18.05 -1.36 93.10
N ASP A 5 -18.55 -0.13 93.28
CA ASP A 5 -19.14 0.67 92.21
C ASP A 5 -18.11 1.10 91.17
N TYR A 6 -16.86 1.39 91.60
CA TYR A 6 -15.75 1.70 90.68
C TYR A 6 -15.34 0.51 89.83
N ASN A 7 -15.28 -0.69 90.42
CA ASN A 7 -14.97 -1.90 89.67
C ASN A 7 -16.09 -2.26 88.69
N VAL A 8 -17.36 -2.02 89.05
CA VAL A 8 -18.49 -2.21 88.13
C VAL A 8 -18.42 -1.24 86.96
N ILE A 9 -18.13 0.05 87.20
CA ILE A 9 -17.98 1.05 86.14
C ILE A 9 -16.77 0.74 85.25
N LEU A 10 -15.64 0.33 85.83
CA LEU A 10 -14.44 -0.03 85.07
C LEU A 10 -14.68 -1.27 84.20
N VAL A 11 -15.38 -2.28 84.72
CA VAL A 11 -15.78 -3.45 83.93
C VAL A 11 -16.74 -3.05 82.81
N ILE A 12 -17.71 -2.16 83.07
CA ILE A 12 -18.62 -1.65 82.03
C ILE A 12 -17.84 -0.90 80.95
N LEU A 13 -16.87 -0.05 81.31
CA LEU A 13 -16.05 0.69 80.35
C LEU A 13 -15.13 -0.22 79.54
N ILE A 14 -14.55 -1.26 80.15
CA ILE A 14 -13.73 -2.26 79.43
C ILE A 14 -14.61 -3.06 78.48
N VAL A 15 -15.81 -3.47 78.91
CA VAL A 15 -16.76 -4.18 78.05
C VAL A 15 -17.22 -3.29 76.89
N LEU A 16 -17.50 -2.00 77.13
CA LEU A 16 -17.81 -1.04 76.09
C LEU A 16 -16.64 -0.84 75.11
N ALA A 17 -15.41 -0.70 75.61
CA ALA A 17 -14.23 -0.58 74.77
C ALA A 17 -14.02 -1.84 73.92
N CYS A 18 -14.19 -3.03 74.49
CA CYS A 18 -14.12 -4.29 73.76
C CYS A 18 -15.23 -4.42 72.70
N ILE A 19 -16.45 -3.95 72.98
CA ILE A 19 -17.55 -3.94 72.01
C ILE A 19 -17.24 -2.98 70.86
N VAL A 20 -16.70 -1.79 71.15
CA VAL A 20 -16.31 -0.82 70.12
C VAL A 20 -15.15 -1.34 69.28
N SER A 21 -14.14 -1.98 69.88
CA SER A 21 -13.04 -2.61 69.14
C SER A 21 -13.52 -3.79 68.30
N ALA A 22 -14.41 -4.63 68.82
CA ALA A 22 -15.00 -5.73 68.07
C ALA A 22 -15.88 -5.22 66.92
N ALA A 23 -16.63 -4.13 67.12
CA ALA A 23 -17.41 -3.48 66.07
C ALA A 23 -16.50 -2.87 65.00
N LEU A 24 -15.37 -2.25 65.38
CA LEU A 24 -14.41 -1.68 64.43
C LEU A 24 -13.70 -2.77 63.61
N VAL A 25 -13.30 -3.87 64.26
CA VAL A 25 -12.73 -5.04 63.58
C VAL A 25 -13.77 -5.72 62.68
N TYR A 26 -15.04 -5.78 63.10
CA TYR A 26 -16.14 -6.29 62.29
C TYR A 26 -16.43 -5.40 61.08
N LEU A 27 -16.36 -4.07 61.22
CA LEU A 27 -16.50 -3.12 60.10
C LEU A 27 -15.33 -3.22 59.11
N ILE A 28 -14.08 -3.34 59.60
CA ILE A 28 -12.90 -3.53 58.74
C ILE A 28 -12.92 -4.91 58.06
N TYR A 29 -13.42 -5.95 58.75
CA TYR A 29 -13.62 -7.28 58.16
C TYR A 29 -14.73 -7.26 57.10
N GLN A 30 -15.80 -6.48 57.30
CA GLN A 30 -16.86 -6.28 56.32
C GLN A 30 -16.33 -5.53 55.08
N GLU A 31 -15.48 -4.50 55.23
CA GLU A 31 -14.86 -3.80 54.10
C GLU A 31 -13.85 -4.65 53.31
N ARG A 32 -12.99 -5.43 53.98
CA ARG A 32 -11.98 -6.27 53.29
C ARG A 32 -12.55 -7.51 52.59
N ASN A 33 -13.68 -8.02 53.06
CA ASN A 33 -14.29 -9.25 52.56
C ASN A 33 -15.63 -9.02 51.85
N GLN A 34 -15.96 -7.77 51.49
CA GLN A 34 -16.88 -7.60 50.36
C GLN A 34 -16.16 -8.17 49.14
N PRO A 35 -16.72 -9.18 48.44
CA PRO A 35 -16.28 -9.42 47.08
C PRO A 35 -16.45 -8.10 46.34
N GLU A 36 -15.41 -7.62 45.65
CA GLU A 36 -15.60 -6.53 44.71
C GLU A 36 -16.81 -6.92 43.87
N PRO A 37 -17.87 -6.08 43.82
CA PRO A 37 -18.90 -6.33 42.84
C PRO A 37 -18.16 -6.47 41.51
N PRO A 38 -18.48 -7.49 40.68
CA PRO A 38 -17.93 -7.52 39.33
C PRO A 38 -18.11 -6.11 38.78
N LEU A 39 -17.10 -5.56 38.10
CA LEU A 39 -17.23 -4.27 37.44
C LEU A 39 -18.46 -4.34 36.52
N ILE A 40 -19.62 -4.04 37.08
CA ILE A 40 -20.76 -3.52 36.38
C ILE A 40 -20.21 -2.14 36.08
N MET A 41 -19.50 -2.05 34.96
CA MET A 41 -19.43 -0.82 34.20
C MET A 41 -20.84 -0.23 34.32
N PRO A 42 -21.00 1.06 34.69
CA PRO A 42 -22.33 1.66 34.63
C PRO A 42 -22.89 1.19 33.31
N THR A 43 -24.00 0.43 33.33
CA THR A 43 -24.66 0.06 32.08
C THR A 43 -24.72 1.37 31.37
N ALA A 44 -23.93 1.51 30.30
CA ALA A 44 -24.01 2.68 29.46
C ALA A 44 -25.49 2.75 29.23
N THR A 45 -26.15 3.79 29.78
CA THR A 45 -27.41 4.24 29.21
C THR A 45 -27.14 4.15 27.73
N PRO A 46 -27.83 3.27 26.98
CA PRO A 46 -27.44 2.96 25.62
C PRO A 46 -27.24 4.33 24.99
N THR A 47 -25.97 4.68 24.74
CA THR A 47 -25.66 5.92 24.06
C THR A 47 -26.50 5.77 22.82
N PRO A 48 -27.45 6.67 22.58
CA PRO A 48 -28.30 6.53 21.43
C PRO A 48 -27.32 6.32 20.27
N ASN A 49 -27.52 5.23 19.52
CA ASN A 49 -26.66 4.91 18.40
C ASN A 49 -26.94 5.97 17.33
N TYR A 50 -26.34 7.12 17.55
CA TYR A 50 -26.27 8.21 16.63
C TYR A 50 -25.16 7.78 15.67
N ASN A 51 -25.54 7.29 14.50
CA ASN A 51 -24.61 7.02 13.40
C ASN A 51 -23.92 8.32 12.91
N ASP A 52 -24.16 9.47 13.56
CA ASP A 52 -23.66 10.79 13.21
C ASP A 52 -23.00 11.47 14.43
N THR A 53 -21.73 11.87 14.30
CA THR A 53 -20.97 12.62 15.32
C THR A 53 -21.68 13.90 15.75
N TRP A 54 -22.40 14.56 14.85
CA TRP A 54 -23.15 15.77 15.18
C TRP A 54 -24.22 15.53 16.25
N GLU A 55 -24.99 14.46 16.12
CA GLU A 55 -26.04 14.12 17.09
C GLU A 55 -25.45 13.74 18.45
N ARG A 56 -24.31 13.01 18.46
CA ARG A 56 -23.57 12.71 19.69
C ARG A 56 -23.09 13.98 20.40
N ILE A 57 -22.51 14.93 19.67
CA ILE A 57 -22.02 16.19 20.22
C ILE A 57 -23.16 16.96 20.88
N LEU A 58 -24.31 17.09 20.21
CA LEU A 58 -25.48 17.78 20.76
C LEU A 58 -26.05 17.06 21.98
N ALA A 59 -26.13 15.72 21.94
CA ALA A 59 -26.64 14.94 23.06
C ALA A 59 -25.74 15.02 24.30
N ASN A 60 -24.43 15.03 24.10
CA ASN A 60 -23.44 15.18 25.18
C ASN A 60 -23.23 16.65 25.59
N GLY A 61 -23.69 17.60 24.78
CA GLY A 61 -23.48 19.03 25.00
C GLY A 61 -22.02 19.46 24.90
N LYS A 62 -21.18 18.70 24.18
CA LYS A 62 -19.73 18.86 24.22
C LYS A 62 -19.00 18.40 22.94
N ILE A 63 -17.99 19.16 22.52
CA ILE A 63 -17.03 18.81 21.46
C ILE A 63 -15.64 18.63 22.10
N VAL A 64 -14.93 17.57 21.71
CA VAL A 64 -13.54 17.34 22.07
C VAL A 64 -12.63 17.71 20.90
N VAL A 65 -11.66 18.58 21.11
CA VAL A 65 -10.84 19.17 20.05
C VAL A 65 -9.37 18.88 20.31
N GLY A 66 -8.69 18.23 19.37
CA GLY A 66 -7.24 18.05 19.41
C GLY A 66 -6.52 19.29 18.93
N THR A 67 -5.46 19.66 19.64
CA THR A 67 -4.57 20.78 19.31
C THR A 67 -3.13 20.46 19.69
N SER A 68 -2.17 21.28 19.27
CA SER A 68 -0.76 21.19 19.68
C SER A 68 -0.31 22.57 20.17
N ALA A 69 -0.36 22.79 21.50
CA ALA A 69 -0.36 24.14 22.07
C ALA A 69 1.05 24.77 22.21
N ASP A 70 1.86 24.66 21.16
CA ASP A 70 3.26 25.10 21.04
C ASP A 70 3.48 26.04 19.85
N TYR A 71 2.39 26.52 19.21
CA TYR A 71 2.42 27.19 17.91
C TYR A 71 1.73 28.57 17.94
N PRO A 72 2.27 29.56 18.69
CA PRO A 72 1.71 30.90 18.70
C PRO A 72 1.85 31.55 17.31
N PRO A 73 0.85 32.33 16.84
CA PRO A 73 -0.31 32.81 17.58
C PRO A 73 -1.59 31.94 17.41
N PHE A 74 -1.49 30.72 16.90
CA PHE A 74 -2.65 29.87 16.58
C PHE A 74 -3.15 29.10 17.80
N GLU A 75 -2.24 28.46 18.53
CA GLU A 75 -2.53 27.75 19.76
C GLU A 75 -1.30 27.77 20.68
N PHE A 76 -1.49 28.23 21.91
CA PHE A 76 -0.42 28.33 22.89
C PHE A 76 -0.98 28.47 24.30
N TYR A 77 -0.13 28.26 25.30
CA TYR A 77 -0.44 28.65 26.67
C TYR A 77 0.02 30.08 26.96
N THR A 78 -0.88 30.88 27.50
CA THR A 78 -0.54 32.17 28.11
C THR A 78 0.35 31.98 29.36
N ASP A 79 0.94 33.07 29.86
CA ASP A 79 1.74 33.06 31.10
C ASP A 79 0.99 32.50 32.32
N ASP A 80 -0.34 32.63 32.34
CA ASP A 80 -1.22 32.08 33.37
C ASP A 80 -1.65 30.62 33.08
N TYR A 81 -0.97 29.95 32.15
CA TYR A 81 -1.23 28.58 31.69
C TYR A 81 -2.67 28.35 31.20
N GLN A 82 -3.27 29.37 30.60
CA GLN A 82 -4.55 29.24 29.90
C GLN A 82 -4.32 29.06 28.41
N LEU A 83 -5.01 28.11 27.80
CA LEU A 83 -4.96 27.87 26.37
C LEU A 83 -5.62 29.02 25.61
N ASP A 84 -4.88 29.63 24.68
CA ASP A 84 -5.30 30.76 23.86
C ASP A 84 -4.70 30.67 22.44
N GLY A 85 -5.17 31.54 21.55
CA GLY A 85 -4.73 31.59 20.15
C GLY A 85 -5.89 31.63 19.16
N LEU A 86 -5.59 31.87 17.89
CA LEU A 86 -6.60 31.97 16.82
C LEU A 86 -7.47 30.71 16.71
N ASP A 87 -6.86 29.52 16.66
CA ASP A 87 -7.57 28.24 16.49
C ASP A 87 -8.46 27.96 17.71
N ILE A 88 -7.92 28.22 18.89
CA ILE A 88 -8.61 28.05 20.17
C ILE A 88 -9.80 29.00 20.27
N ALA A 89 -9.62 30.27 19.93
CA ALA A 89 -10.67 31.28 19.96
C ALA A 89 -11.75 30.99 18.90
N LEU A 90 -11.35 30.60 17.69
CA LEU A 90 -12.26 30.24 16.60
C LEU A 90 -13.17 29.07 16.98
N VAL A 91 -12.59 28.00 17.52
CA VAL A 91 -13.36 26.82 17.92
C VAL A 91 -14.26 27.11 19.12
N ARG A 92 -13.84 27.96 20.07
CA ARG A 92 -14.73 28.43 21.16
C ARG A 92 -15.95 29.18 20.62
N GLU A 93 -15.79 30.04 19.62
CA GLU A 93 -16.91 30.72 18.95
C GLU A 93 -17.84 29.74 18.21
N ILE A 94 -17.28 28.71 17.56
CA ILE A 94 -18.05 27.63 16.94
C ILE A 94 -18.86 26.85 17.99
N GLY A 95 -18.24 26.49 19.12
CA GLY A 95 -18.92 25.82 20.23
C GLY A 95 -20.06 26.67 20.81
N GLN A 96 -19.87 27.98 20.94
CA GLN A 96 -20.94 28.91 21.34
C GLN A 96 -22.11 28.91 20.34
N LYS A 97 -21.83 28.91 19.04
CA LYS A 97 -22.88 28.82 18.00
C LYS A 97 -23.65 27.50 18.05
N PHE A 98 -22.99 26.41 18.43
CA PHE A 98 -23.63 25.10 18.61
C PHE A 98 -24.32 24.94 19.97
N GLY A 99 -24.03 25.81 20.94
CA GLY A 99 -24.56 25.72 22.30
C GLY A 99 -23.95 24.59 23.11
N VAL A 100 -22.68 24.26 22.85
CA VAL A 100 -21.96 23.13 23.47
C VAL A 100 -20.65 23.60 24.11
N GLU A 101 -20.17 22.85 25.10
CA GLU A 101 -18.85 23.04 25.70
C GLU A 101 -17.75 22.58 24.73
N VAL A 102 -16.60 23.26 24.74
CA VAL A 102 -15.41 22.85 23.99
C VAL A 102 -14.34 22.39 24.98
N GLU A 103 -13.96 21.12 24.92
CA GLU A 103 -12.78 20.60 25.60
C GLU A 103 -11.63 20.52 24.60
N PHE A 104 -10.53 21.21 24.90
CA PHE A 104 -9.30 21.05 24.15
C PHE A 104 -8.43 19.97 24.77
N ARG A 105 -7.83 19.15 23.91
CA ARG A 105 -6.82 18.15 24.25
C ARG A 105 -5.54 18.48 23.52
N ASP A 106 -4.60 19.00 24.29
CA ASP A 106 -3.25 19.26 23.85
C ASP A 106 -2.47 17.95 23.70
N MET A 107 -1.85 17.75 22.54
CA MET A 107 -1.09 16.56 22.19
C MET A 107 -0.04 16.87 21.12
N ALA A 108 0.83 15.90 20.84
CA ALA A 108 1.82 16.03 19.77
C ALA A 108 1.14 16.12 18.40
N PHE A 109 1.61 17.04 17.57
CA PHE A 109 1.03 17.34 16.26
C PHE A 109 0.91 16.09 15.35
N ASP A 110 1.94 15.23 15.35
CA ASP A 110 1.98 13.98 14.58
C ASP A 110 0.95 12.93 15.05
N GLY A 111 0.39 13.08 16.25
CA GLY A 111 -0.65 12.21 16.81
C GLY A 111 -2.09 12.65 16.51
N LEU A 112 -2.31 13.85 15.95
CA LEU A 112 -3.65 14.45 15.82
C LEU A 112 -4.58 13.62 14.92
N ILE A 113 -4.11 13.19 13.73
CA ILE A 113 -4.92 12.36 12.81
C ILE A 113 -5.28 11.03 13.47
N GLY A 114 -4.32 10.33 14.08
CA GLY A 114 -4.59 9.06 14.74
C GLY A 114 -5.56 9.19 15.92
N ALA A 115 -5.48 10.28 16.69
CA ALA A 115 -6.46 10.56 17.75
C ALA A 115 -7.88 10.79 17.20
N LEU A 116 -7.98 11.42 16.02
CA LEU A 116 -9.25 11.65 15.33
C LEU A 116 -9.84 10.35 14.77
N GLU A 117 -9.03 9.51 14.13
CA GLU A 117 -9.43 8.17 13.62
C GLU A 117 -9.89 7.25 14.76
N LEU A 118 -9.18 7.27 15.88
CA LEU A 118 -9.54 6.51 17.09
C LEU A 118 -10.73 7.12 17.86
N LYS A 119 -11.35 8.18 17.33
CA LYS A 119 -12.48 8.90 17.94
C LYS A 119 -12.19 9.38 19.36
N GLN A 120 -10.91 9.65 19.66
CA GLN A 120 -10.49 10.25 20.93
C GLN A 120 -10.76 11.75 20.94
N ILE A 121 -10.69 12.39 19.78
CA ILE A 121 -11.10 13.77 19.52
C ILE A 121 -12.15 13.79 18.40
N ASP A 122 -12.91 14.87 18.32
CA ASP A 122 -13.96 15.08 17.32
C ASP A 122 -13.50 16.00 16.17
N LEU A 123 -12.55 16.89 16.46
CA LEU A 123 -12.09 17.97 15.59
C LEU A 123 -10.59 18.21 15.84
N ILE A 124 -9.84 18.53 14.79
CA ILE A 124 -8.46 19.05 14.90
C ILE A 124 -8.47 20.55 14.62
N ALA A 125 -7.81 21.32 15.50
CA ALA A 125 -7.55 22.74 15.36
C ALA A 125 -6.13 23.03 15.85
N ALA A 126 -5.18 23.11 14.91
CA ALA A 126 -3.75 23.29 15.18
C ALA A 126 -2.99 23.83 13.95
N ALA A 127 -3.42 24.96 13.37
CA ALA A 127 -2.88 25.51 12.12
C ALA A 127 -2.76 24.44 11.00
N PHE A 128 -3.80 23.62 10.87
CA PHE A 128 -3.68 22.34 10.19
C PHE A 128 -3.82 22.49 8.67
N SER A 129 -2.71 22.34 7.94
CA SER A 129 -2.70 22.47 6.47
C SER A 129 -3.54 21.41 5.75
N VAL A 130 -4.32 21.87 4.78
CA VAL A 130 -4.96 21.03 3.76
C VAL A 130 -3.90 20.52 2.80
N THR A 131 -3.79 19.20 2.65
CA THR A 131 -2.96 18.53 1.65
C THR A 131 -3.71 17.36 1.03
N PRO A 132 -3.42 16.97 -0.22
CA PRO A 132 -4.04 15.80 -0.85
C PRO A 132 -3.91 14.54 -0.01
N ASP A 133 -2.74 14.30 0.59
CA ASP A 133 -2.52 13.11 1.43
C ASP A 133 -3.42 13.11 2.66
N ARG A 134 -3.61 14.26 3.30
CA ARG A 134 -4.50 14.37 4.46
C ARG A 134 -5.96 14.25 4.06
N GLU A 135 -6.37 14.76 2.91
CA GLU A 135 -7.74 14.59 2.38
C GLU A 135 -8.12 13.11 2.17
N THR A 136 -7.14 12.21 2.02
CA THR A 136 -7.42 10.77 1.92
C THR A 136 -7.84 10.13 3.24
N VAL A 137 -7.57 10.76 4.39
CA VAL A 137 -7.82 10.20 5.74
C VAL A 137 -8.69 11.08 6.63
N VAL A 138 -8.80 12.37 6.34
CA VAL A 138 -9.67 13.32 7.08
C VAL A 138 -10.46 14.21 6.12
N ASP A 139 -11.59 14.71 6.59
CA ASP A 139 -12.39 15.73 5.91
C ASP A 139 -12.06 17.12 6.49
N PHE A 140 -11.95 18.13 5.62
CA PHE A 140 -11.61 19.49 6.03
C PHE A 140 -12.82 20.44 6.05
N SER A 141 -12.80 21.41 6.96
CA SER A 141 -13.64 22.59 6.86
C SER A 141 -13.22 23.47 5.67
N LYS A 142 -13.98 24.53 5.42
CA LYS A 142 -13.50 25.66 4.63
C LYS A 142 -12.24 26.23 5.27
N VAL A 143 -11.32 26.67 4.42
CA VAL A 143 -10.09 27.37 4.82
C VAL A 143 -10.47 28.62 5.60
N TYR A 144 -9.90 28.79 6.80
CA TYR A 144 -10.12 29.96 7.65
C TYR A 144 -8.88 30.88 7.69
N TYR A 145 -7.71 30.39 7.29
CA TYR A 145 -6.48 31.16 7.24
C TYR A 145 -5.53 30.66 6.14
N VAL A 146 -4.79 31.57 5.51
CA VAL A 146 -3.74 31.24 4.53
C VAL A 146 -2.42 31.79 5.04
N SER A 147 -1.42 30.91 5.13
CA SER A 147 -0.07 31.19 5.61
C SER A 147 0.95 30.95 4.49
N ASP A 148 2.18 31.38 4.70
CA ASP A 148 3.34 31.04 3.88
C ASP A 148 4.41 30.42 4.77
N ALA A 149 5.23 29.54 4.20
CA ALA A 149 6.43 29.02 4.84
C ALA A 149 7.47 30.14 5.05
N ALA A 150 8.14 30.11 6.20
CA ALA A 150 9.22 30.99 6.57
C ALA A 150 10.42 30.22 7.14
N VAL A 151 11.61 30.75 6.88
CA VAL A 151 12.86 30.19 7.40
C VAL A 151 13.39 31.13 8.48
N LEU A 152 13.44 30.63 9.71
CA LEU A 152 13.96 31.33 10.88
C LEU A 152 15.44 31.02 11.06
N ALA A 153 16.23 32.03 11.41
CA ALA A 153 17.66 31.90 11.71
C ALA A 153 18.09 32.83 12.86
N GLY A 154 19.27 32.60 13.41
CA GLY A 154 19.91 33.52 14.37
C GLY A 154 20.27 34.88 13.74
N GLN A 155 20.44 35.92 14.57
CA GLN A 155 20.74 37.28 14.10
C GLN A 155 22.01 37.40 13.26
N ASP A 156 22.99 36.52 13.47
CA ASP A 156 24.28 36.53 12.76
C ASP A 156 24.22 35.86 11.37
N PHE A 157 23.11 35.19 11.03
CA PHE A 157 22.95 34.53 9.72
C PHE A 157 22.85 35.56 8.57
N PRO A 158 23.34 35.32 7.34
CA PRO A 158 23.20 36.30 6.25
C PRO A 158 21.73 36.63 5.88
N ASN A 159 21.41 37.90 5.61
CA ASN A 159 20.03 38.32 5.28
C ASN A 159 19.58 37.80 3.90
N ASN A 160 18.27 37.56 3.73
CA ASN A 160 17.58 37.21 2.47
C ASN A 160 18.31 36.17 1.63
N SER A 161 18.90 35.17 2.30
CA SER A 161 19.77 34.18 1.66
C SER A 161 19.05 32.92 1.21
N ILE A 162 17.80 32.72 1.64
CA ILE A 162 16.99 31.55 1.29
C ILE A 162 15.76 32.00 0.47
N VAL A 163 15.76 31.69 -0.82
CA VAL A 163 14.69 31.99 -1.78
C VAL A 163 14.10 30.74 -2.42
N SER A 164 14.66 29.56 -2.14
CA SER A 164 14.13 28.27 -2.55
C SER A 164 14.47 27.19 -1.50
N ILE A 165 13.69 26.11 -1.48
CA ILE A 165 13.87 24.99 -0.54
C ILE A 165 15.25 24.33 -0.69
N ASP A 166 15.77 24.17 -1.92
CA ASP A 166 17.12 23.63 -2.19
C ASP A 166 18.25 24.31 -1.42
N GLN A 167 18.10 25.60 -1.09
CA GLN A 167 19.12 26.37 -0.39
C GLN A 167 19.21 26.03 1.10
N LEU A 168 18.28 25.22 1.61
CA LEU A 168 18.30 24.67 2.96
C LEU A 168 19.29 23.49 3.07
N ALA A 169 19.57 22.79 1.96
CA ALA A 169 20.40 21.58 1.92
C ALA A 169 21.74 21.61 2.68
N PRO A 170 22.54 22.70 2.65
CA PRO A 170 23.83 22.71 3.32
C PRO A 170 23.75 22.95 4.84
N TYR A 171 22.57 23.22 5.40
CA TYR A 171 22.38 23.61 6.80
C TYR A 171 21.71 22.51 7.61
N ARG A 172 21.85 22.54 8.93
CA ARG A 172 21.02 21.76 9.85
C ARG A 172 19.70 22.48 10.04
N VAL A 173 18.61 21.84 9.66
CA VAL A 173 17.27 22.42 9.60
C VAL A 173 16.35 21.70 10.58
N GLY A 174 15.76 22.48 11.49
CA GLY A 174 14.72 22.03 12.40
C GLY A 174 13.33 22.15 11.80
N VAL A 175 12.49 21.14 11.99
CA VAL A 175 11.06 21.14 11.69
C VAL A 175 10.30 20.40 12.78
N GLN A 176 9.01 20.69 12.96
CA GLN A 176 8.15 19.88 13.80
C GLN A 176 7.72 18.61 13.03
N ARG A 177 7.75 17.45 13.68
CA ARG A 177 7.38 16.16 13.10
C ARG A 177 5.91 16.14 12.67
N GLY A 178 5.62 15.45 11.57
CA GLY A 178 4.25 15.28 11.04
C GLY A 178 3.69 16.51 10.32
N THR A 179 4.44 17.61 10.29
CA THR A 179 4.10 18.81 9.52
C THR A 179 4.40 18.62 8.03
N VAL A 180 3.73 19.43 7.22
CA VAL A 180 4.02 19.56 5.78
C VAL A 180 5.47 19.96 5.49
N PHE A 181 6.15 20.63 6.43
CA PHE A 181 7.55 21.02 6.29
C PHE A 181 8.50 19.83 6.48
N SER A 182 8.16 18.89 7.38
CA SER A 182 8.92 17.65 7.49
C SER A 182 8.84 16.84 6.20
N ASN A 183 7.63 16.63 5.67
CA ASN A 183 7.45 15.91 4.41
C ASN A 183 8.16 16.61 3.25
N LEU A 184 8.03 17.93 3.15
CA LEU A 184 8.68 18.74 2.12
C LEU A 184 10.21 18.54 2.11
N LEU A 185 10.87 18.61 3.27
CA LEU A 185 12.33 18.42 3.33
C LEU A 185 12.73 16.96 3.07
N GLN A 186 11.93 15.99 3.53
CA GLN A 186 12.17 14.58 3.25
C GLN A 186 12.09 14.28 1.75
N GLU A 187 10.97 14.63 1.11
CA GLU A 187 10.71 14.33 -0.30
C GLU A 187 11.58 15.14 -1.25
N GLU A 188 11.67 16.46 -1.05
CA GLU A 188 12.35 17.32 -2.03
C GLU A 188 13.87 17.35 -1.84
N LEU A 189 14.39 17.16 -0.61
CA LEU A 189 15.82 17.31 -0.34
C LEU A 189 16.52 16.02 0.10
N ILE A 190 15.92 15.20 0.95
CA ILE A 190 16.56 13.96 1.45
C ILE A 190 16.51 12.85 0.39
N GLU A 191 15.32 12.54 -0.13
CA GLU A 191 15.12 11.45 -1.10
C GLU A 191 15.78 11.73 -2.46
N THR A 192 15.84 13.00 -2.84
CA THR A 192 16.57 13.46 -4.03
C THR A 192 18.10 13.47 -3.84
N GLY A 193 18.58 13.29 -2.61
CA GLY A 193 19.99 13.30 -2.25
C GLY A 193 20.64 14.69 -2.22
N LEU A 194 19.85 15.77 -2.26
CA LEU A 194 20.34 17.15 -2.17
C LEU A 194 20.81 17.50 -0.75
N MET A 195 20.14 16.96 0.27
CA MET A 195 20.45 17.14 1.68
C MET A 195 20.70 15.77 2.34
N PRO A 196 21.75 15.60 3.17
CA PRO A 196 21.94 14.37 3.93
C PRO A 196 20.91 14.30 5.07
N VAL A 197 20.41 13.10 5.40
CA VAL A 197 19.43 12.91 6.50
C VAL A 197 19.92 13.46 7.85
N THR A 198 21.24 13.51 8.06
CA THR A 198 21.87 14.09 9.25
C THR A 198 21.69 15.61 9.40
N ASN A 199 21.20 16.29 8.37
CA ASN A 199 20.91 17.71 8.37
C ASN A 199 19.43 18.01 8.66
N LEU A 200 18.55 17.01 8.68
CA LEU A 200 17.15 17.18 9.09
C LEU A 200 17.01 16.84 10.58
N TYR A 201 16.47 17.77 11.35
CA TYR A 201 16.20 17.60 12.78
C TYR A 201 14.70 17.75 13.01
N GLU A 202 14.05 16.64 13.34
CA GLU A 202 12.61 16.62 13.63
C GLU A 202 12.36 16.68 15.13
N TYR A 203 11.58 17.67 15.55
CA TYR A 203 11.21 17.92 16.94
C TYR A 203 9.76 17.53 17.19
N GLN A 204 9.43 17.19 18.43
CA GLN A 204 8.05 16.90 18.80
C GLN A 204 7.22 18.19 18.82
N THR A 205 7.85 19.29 19.25
CA THR A 205 7.24 20.61 19.32
C THR A 205 8.05 21.65 18.52
N ALA A 206 7.37 22.68 18.02
CA ALA A 206 8.00 23.77 17.26
C ALA A 206 8.89 24.64 18.15
N ASP A 207 8.52 24.84 19.42
CA ASP A 207 9.30 25.61 20.39
C ASP A 207 10.63 24.93 20.75
N GLU A 208 10.70 23.59 20.75
CA GLU A 208 11.95 22.83 20.86
C GLU A 208 12.90 23.12 19.69
N ALA A 209 12.37 23.16 18.46
CA ALA A 209 13.17 23.51 17.29
C ALA A 209 13.74 24.94 17.40
N VAL A 210 12.91 25.90 17.80
CA VAL A 210 13.34 27.30 18.03
C VAL A 210 14.36 27.40 19.17
N ALA A 211 14.21 26.62 20.23
CA ALA A 211 15.16 26.57 21.34
C ALA A 211 16.53 26.01 20.89
N ASP A 212 16.54 24.97 20.06
CA ASP A 212 17.75 24.40 19.47
C ASP A 212 18.46 25.37 18.53
N LEU A 213 17.70 26.16 17.76
CA LEU A 213 18.22 27.25 16.96
C LEU A 213 18.90 28.31 17.85
N GLY A 214 18.24 28.72 18.95
CA GLY A 214 18.80 29.67 19.91
C GLY A 214 20.06 29.18 20.61
N ALA A 215 20.19 27.87 20.79
CA ALA A 215 21.38 27.22 21.34
C ALA A 215 22.50 26.98 20.31
N GLY A 216 22.28 27.29 19.03
CA GLY A 216 23.23 27.02 17.93
C GLY A 216 23.41 25.54 17.61
N ARG A 217 22.46 24.68 18.02
CA ARG A 217 22.47 23.24 17.72
C ARG A 217 22.04 22.97 16.27
N ILE A 218 21.25 23.86 15.69
CA ILE A 218 20.85 23.88 14.29
C ILE A 218 21.01 25.31 13.74
N GLU A 219 21.07 25.45 12.41
CA GLU A 219 21.26 26.76 11.77
C GLU A 219 19.94 27.42 11.37
N LEU A 220 18.93 26.63 11.02
CA LEU A 220 17.66 27.10 10.47
C LEU A 220 16.48 26.33 11.07
N VAL A 221 15.33 26.98 11.15
CA VAL A 221 14.03 26.30 11.40
C VAL A 221 13.08 26.68 10.28
N LEU A 222 12.40 25.68 9.70
CA LEU A 222 11.35 25.89 8.69
C LEU A 222 10.00 25.69 9.37
N LEU A 223 9.17 26.74 9.36
CA LEU A 223 7.84 26.77 9.96
C LEU A 223 6.96 27.81 9.26
N ASP A 224 5.73 27.98 9.71
CA ASP A 224 4.84 29.02 9.17
C ASP A 224 5.31 30.44 9.49
N LEU A 225 4.91 31.39 8.64
CA LEU A 225 5.30 32.78 8.77
C LEU A 225 4.85 33.43 10.08
N PRO A 226 3.59 33.30 10.56
CA PRO A 226 3.18 33.94 11.81
C PRO A 226 3.95 33.42 13.04
N PRO A 227 4.15 32.11 13.24
CA PRO A 227 5.00 31.58 14.32
C PRO A 227 6.46 31.98 14.19
N ALA A 228 7.02 32.00 12.98
CA ALA A 228 8.36 32.53 12.75
C ALA A 228 8.45 34.01 13.15
N GLN A 229 7.43 34.81 12.82
CA GLN A 229 7.37 36.22 13.17
C GLN A 229 7.22 36.42 14.68
N GLU A 230 6.52 35.52 15.37
CA GLU A 230 6.42 35.55 16.82
C GLU A 230 7.76 35.25 17.49
N ALA A 231 8.50 34.26 16.99
CA ALA A 231 9.88 34.02 17.45
C ALA A 231 10.79 35.25 17.24
N VAL A 232 10.61 35.98 16.13
CA VAL A 232 11.34 37.24 15.88
C VAL A 232 10.95 38.32 16.90
N ASN A 233 9.67 38.45 17.21
CA ASN A 233 9.14 39.44 18.17
C ASN A 233 9.67 39.18 19.58
N ASN A 234 9.78 37.91 19.96
CA ASN A 234 10.35 37.47 21.24
C ASN A 234 11.88 37.69 21.32
N GLY A 235 12.53 37.96 20.19
CA GLY A 235 13.92 38.40 20.10
C GLY A 235 14.93 37.28 19.83
N GLY A 236 16.13 37.66 19.39
CA GLY A 236 17.24 36.71 19.13
C GLY A 236 17.23 36.04 17.75
N PHE A 237 16.14 36.17 16.99
CA PHE A 237 15.98 35.54 15.68
C PHE A 237 15.56 36.53 14.58
N LYS A 238 15.69 36.09 13.33
CA LYS A 238 15.20 36.80 12.14
C LYS A 238 14.73 35.81 11.07
N ILE A 239 13.84 36.28 10.20
CA ILE A 239 13.41 35.50 9.03
C ILE A 239 14.38 35.75 7.87
N VAL A 240 14.91 34.67 7.28
CA VAL A 240 15.90 34.69 6.19
C VAL A 240 15.41 34.11 4.87
N GLY A 241 14.20 33.54 4.86
CA GLY A 241 13.46 33.10 3.68
C GLY A 241 11.94 33.15 3.91
N ARG A 242 11.17 33.39 2.84
CA ARG A 242 9.70 33.54 2.86
C ARG A 242 9.09 33.02 1.57
N SER A 243 7.79 32.73 1.60
CA SER A 243 6.97 32.35 0.43
C SER A 243 7.57 31.17 -0.34
N LEU A 244 8.11 30.21 0.41
CA LEU A 244 8.69 28.99 -0.15
C LEU A 244 7.61 27.95 -0.45
N ASN A 245 6.49 28.01 0.27
CA ASN A 245 5.34 27.12 0.13
C ASN A 245 4.12 27.77 0.82
N THR A 246 2.98 27.90 0.14
CA THR A 246 1.76 28.50 0.70
C THR A 246 0.90 27.43 1.38
N GLN A 247 0.47 27.71 2.61
CA GLN A 247 -0.33 26.83 3.44
C GLN A 247 -1.78 27.30 3.55
N HIS A 248 -2.72 26.36 3.48
CA HIS A 248 -4.15 26.62 3.65
C HIS A 248 -4.63 25.91 4.90
N PHE A 249 -4.99 26.65 5.95
CA PHE A 249 -5.40 26.08 7.22
C PHE A 249 -6.91 25.88 7.28
N ALA A 250 -7.30 24.68 7.68
CA ALA A 250 -8.67 24.28 7.89
C ALA A 250 -8.78 23.41 9.14
N LEU A 251 -9.98 23.35 9.72
CA LEU A 251 -10.29 22.43 10.79
C LEU A 251 -10.52 21.04 10.18
N ALA A 252 -10.03 19.97 10.79
CA ALA A 252 -10.20 18.61 10.26
C ALA A 252 -11.13 17.76 11.13
N VAL A 253 -11.98 16.96 10.48
CA VAL A 253 -12.91 16.00 11.09
C VAL A 253 -12.73 14.63 10.45
N ALA A 254 -13.17 13.56 11.13
CA ALA A 254 -13.11 12.22 10.54
C ALA A 254 -14.09 12.11 9.35
N GLN A 255 -13.68 11.39 8.29
CA GLN A 255 -14.39 11.28 7.00
C GLN A 255 -15.81 10.70 7.09
N ASP A 256 -16.13 9.99 8.19
CA ASP A 256 -17.46 9.44 8.44
C ASP A 256 -18.46 10.49 8.99
N ASN A 257 -18.10 11.79 9.02
CA ASN A 257 -18.89 12.85 9.68
C ASN A 257 -19.27 14.06 8.79
N PRO A 258 -19.90 13.84 7.61
CA PRO A 258 -20.23 14.93 6.68
C PRO A 258 -21.21 15.96 7.27
N MET A 259 -22.09 15.53 8.18
CA MET A 259 -23.01 16.44 8.86
C MET A 259 -22.28 17.40 9.83
N PHE A 260 -21.34 16.88 10.61
CA PHE A 260 -20.55 17.71 11.53
C PHE A 260 -19.69 18.72 10.76
N GLN A 261 -19.03 18.27 9.69
CA GLN A 261 -18.29 19.13 8.76
C GLN A 261 -19.18 20.26 8.20
N ALA A 262 -20.40 19.94 7.77
CA ALA A 262 -21.34 20.93 7.24
C ALA A 262 -21.75 21.97 8.28
N GLN A 263 -21.92 21.57 9.54
CA GLN A 263 -22.23 22.51 10.63
C GLN A 263 -21.06 23.43 10.96
N ILE A 264 -19.83 22.89 10.97
CA ILE A 264 -18.61 23.70 11.13
C ILE A 264 -18.53 24.74 10.02
N ASN A 265 -18.75 24.33 8.77
CA ASN A 265 -18.74 25.23 7.61
C ASN A 265 -19.82 26.32 7.68
N ASN A 266 -20.99 26.01 8.25
CA ASN A 266 -22.04 26.99 8.52
C ASN A 266 -21.62 27.98 9.61
N ALA A 267 -21.06 27.50 10.73
CA ALA A 267 -20.57 28.35 11.79
C ALA A 267 -19.45 29.30 11.31
N LEU A 268 -18.49 28.79 10.54
CA LEU A 268 -17.44 29.61 9.91
C LEU A 268 -18.03 30.69 8.99
N ALA A 269 -19.02 30.35 8.17
CA ALA A 269 -19.69 31.32 7.31
C ALA A 269 -20.43 32.41 8.10
N GLN A 270 -21.06 32.06 9.23
CA GLN A 270 -21.68 33.04 10.12
C GLN A 270 -20.65 33.96 10.75
N LEU A 271 -19.55 33.40 11.28
CA LEU A 271 -18.45 34.19 11.87
C LEU A 271 -17.81 35.14 10.86
N GLN A 272 -17.65 34.70 9.62
CA GLN A 272 -17.18 35.56 8.53
C GLN A 272 -18.16 36.69 8.23
N ASN A 273 -19.46 36.40 8.11
CA ASN A 273 -20.49 37.40 7.80
C ASN A 273 -20.67 38.42 8.95
N GLU A 274 -20.41 38.01 10.19
CA GLU A 274 -20.40 38.87 11.37
C GLU A 274 -19.14 39.74 11.47
N GLY A 275 -18.13 39.49 10.61
CA GLY A 275 -16.80 40.09 10.71
C GLY A 275 -15.99 39.61 11.92
N ARG A 276 -16.49 38.58 12.62
CA ARG A 276 -15.86 38.03 13.82
C ARG A 276 -14.61 37.23 13.48
N LEU A 277 -14.63 36.47 12.38
CA LEU A 277 -13.45 35.74 11.90
C LEU A 277 -12.31 36.70 11.57
N ASP A 278 -12.57 37.77 10.80
CA ASP A 278 -11.57 38.80 10.49
C ASP A 278 -11.04 39.49 11.75
N ALA A 279 -11.90 39.75 12.73
CA ALA A 279 -11.50 40.35 14.00
C ALA A 279 -10.60 39.42 14.82
N LEU A 280 -10.87 38.11 14.83
CA LEU A 280 -10.01 37.12 15.48
C LEU A 280 -8.65 37.03 14.77
N VAL A 281 -8.65 36.92 13.44
CA VAL A 281 -7.40 36.87 12.67
C VAL A 281 -6.56 38.11 12.96
N LEU A 282 -7.15 39.30 12.83
CA LEU A 282 -6.45 40.56 13.11
C LEU A 282 -5.94 40.64 14.57
N GLN A 283 -6.71 40.13 15.54
CA GLN A 283 -6.34 40.13 16.94
C GLN A 283 -5.08 39.29 17.20
N TYR A 284 -4.98 38.11 16.59
CA TYR A 284 -3.89 37.17 16.88
C TYR A 284 -2.70 37.29 15.95
N THR A 285 -2.89 37.60 14.66
CA THR A 285 -1.80 37.66 13.69
C THR A 285 -1.31 39.08 13.43
N GLY A 286 -2.07 40.10 13.83
CA GLY A 286 -1.76 41.51 13.56
C GLY A 286 -1.95 41.93 12.09
N GLU A 287 -2.35 41.01 11.21
CA GLU A 287 -2.63 41.25 9.80
C GLU A 287 -4.09 40.92 9.49
N LEU A 288 -4.74 41.72 8.65
CA LEU A 288 -6.05 41.34 8.12
C LEU A 288 -5.87 40.12 7.21
N PRO A 289 -6.81 39.15 7.24
CA PRO A 289 -6.69 37.96 6.41
C PRO A 289 -6.52 38.35 4.94
N ALA A 290 -5.61 37.67 4.24
CA ALA A 290 -5.65 37.66 2.78
C ALA A 290 -7.06 37.24 2.34
N PRO A 291 -7.60 37.74 1.22
CA PRO A 291 -8.93 37.35 0.76
C PRO A 291 -9.00 35.82 0.69
N LEU A 292 -9.82 35.22 1.56
CA LEU A 292 -10.08 33.79 1.50
C LEU A 292 -10.59 33.48 0.08
N PRO A 293 -10.17 32.39 -0.57
CA PRO A 293 -10.75 31.99 -1.84
C PRO A 293 -12.27 31.83 -1.64
N THR A 294 -13.06 32.77 -2.19
CA THR A 294 -14.49 32.88 -1.90
C THR A 294 -15.24 31.63 -2.38
N PRO A 295 -15.91 30.87 -1.50
CA PRO A 295 -16.92 29.90 -1.89
C PRO A 295 -18.19 30.65 -2.29
N GLY A 296 -18.76 30.33 -3.46
CA GLY A 296 -20.05 30.91 -3.90
C GLY A 296 -21.19 30.66 -2.90
N PRO A 297 -22.18 31.57 -2.79
CA PRO A 297 -23.17 31.54 -1.71
C PRO A 297 -24.20 30.42 -1.87
N THR A 298 -24.51 29.72 -0.77
CA THR A 298 -25.63 28.77 -0.66
C THR A 298 -26.78 29.41 0.15
N PRO A 299 -28.05 29.39 -0.33
CA PRO A 299 -29.15 30.12 0.33
C PRO A 299 -30.06 29.25 1.24
N VAL A 300 -30.58 29.86 2.32
CA VAL A 300 -31.71 29.40 3.17
C VAL A 300 -33.04 29.96 2.61
N PRO A 301 -34.22 29.29 2.77
CA PRO A 301 -35.34 29.47 1.85
C PRO A 301 -36.50 30.42 2.29
N LEU A 302 -37.26 30.85 1.26
CA LEU A 302 -38.59 31.50 1.14
C LEU A 302 -38.73 33.04 1.30
N PRO A 303 -39.69 33.72 0.62
CA PRO A 303 -40.41 33.42 -0.63
C PRO A 303 -40.46 34.59 -1.66
N THR A 304 -40.85 34.23 -2.89
CA THR A 304 -41.46 35.08 -3.95
C THR A 304 -40.55 35.95 -4.84
N ALA A 305 -40.09 35.30 -5.92
CA ALA A 305 -40.08 35.76 -7.32
C ALA A 305 -39.84 37.25 -7.64
N THR A 306 -38.59 37.53 -8.00
CA THR A 306 -38.24 38.38 -9.14
C THR A 306 -37.15 37.65 -9.92
N THR A 307 -37.32 37.50 -11.24
CA THR A 307 -36.38 36.78 -12.12
C THR A 307 -34.98 37.38 -12.02
N ALA A 308 -34.12 36.74 -11.23
CA ALA A 308 -32.72 37.07 -11.09
C ALA A 308 -31.96 36.75 -12.39
N PRO A 309 -30.90 37.51 -12.70
CA PRO A 309 -30.05 37.22 -13.84
C PRO A 309 -29.38 35.84 -13.68
N CYS A 310 -29.22 35.18 -14.81
CA CYS A 310 -28.60 33.87 -14.90
C CYS A 310 -27.15 33.91 -14.38
N ILE A 311 -26.81 33.04 -13.43
CA ILE A 311 -25.45 32.83 -12.94
C ILE A 311 -24.96 31.49 -13.47
N ASP A 312 -23.95 31.53 -14.34
CA ASP A 312 -23.30 30.34 -14.88
C ASP A 312 -22.25 29.82 -13.88
N GLY A 313 -22.20 28.51 -13.64
CA GLY A 313 -21.25 27.90 -12.71
C GLY A 313 -20.99 26.45 -13.09
N MET A 314 -19.71 26.07 -13.18
CA MET A 314 -19.24 24.71 -13.46
C MET A 314 -18.27 24.29 -12.35
N GLN A 315 -18.38 23.06 -11.86
CA GLN A 315 -17.43 22.46 -10.94
C GLN A 315 -16.83 21.18 -11.55
N PHE A 316 -15.54 20.96 -11.34
CA PHE A 316 -14.89 19.69 -11.67
C PHE A 316 -15.32 18.59 -10.69
N VAL A 317 -15.60 17.39 -11.21
CA VAL A 317 -15.97 16.22 -10.38
C VAL A 317 -14.92 15.14 -10.46
N ALA A 318 -14.53 14.72 -11.68
CA ALA A 318 -13.56 13.64 -11.87
C ALA A 318 -12.98 13.62 -13.28
N ASP A 319 -11.77 13.09 -13.41
CA ASP A 319 -11.22 12.63 -14.68
C ASP A 319 -11.85 11.30 -15.08
N LEU A 320 -12.36 11.19 -16.31
CA LEU A 320 -12.96 9.95 -16.80
C LEU A 320 -11.92 9.02 -17.44
N ASN A 321 -10.81 9.59 -17.90
CA ASN A 321 -9.64 8.87 -18.40
C ASN A 321 -8.40 9.78 -18.36
N LEU A 322 -7.20 9.22 -18.55
CA LEU A 322 -5.94 9.97 -18.60
C LEU A 322 -5.80 10.92 -17.40
N ASP A 323 -6.05 10.41 -16.20
CA ASP A 323 -5.71 11.11 -14.96
C ASP A 323 -4.20 11.34 -14.97
N ASP A 324 -3.81 12.61 -14.90
CA ASP A 324 -2.41 13.04 -14.91
C ASP A 324 -1.84 13.19 -13.49
N HIS A 325 -2.62 12.82 -12.48
CA HIS A 325 -2.33 12.97 -11.06
C HIS A 325 -1.85 14.38 -10.73
N ASN A 326 -2.57 15.37 -11.26
CA ASN A 326 -2.22 16.78 -11.16
C ASN A 326 -0.78 17.07 -11.64
N MET A 327 -0.43 16.54 -12.82
CA MET A 327 0.90 16.63 -13.46
C MET A 327 2.05 15.88 -12.77
N THR A 328 1.82 15.09 -11.72
CA THR A 328 2.89 14.29 -11.09
C THR A 328 3.27 13.05 -11.91
N ALA A 329 2.33 12.53 -12.72
CA ALA A 329 2.56 11.38 -13.61
C ALA A 329 1.80 11.53 -14.94
N PRO A 330 2.11 12.56 -15.77
CA PRO A 330 1.39 12.81 -17.01
C PRO A 330 1.57 11.65 -18.00
N PRO A 331 0.48 11.05 -18.51
CA PRO A 331 0.53 9.93 -19.44
C PRO A 331 1.42 10.20 -20.66
N VAL A 332 2.22 9.20 -21.03
CA VAL A 332 3.10 9.30 -22.20
C VAL A 332 2.30 9.01 -23.47
N ILE A 333 2.23 10.01 -24.37
CA ILE A 333 1.55 9.86 -25.66
C ILE A 333 2.55 10.10 -26.79
N PRO A 334 2.77 9.13 -27.69
CA PRO A 334 3.61 9.27 -28.87
C PRO A 334 3.30 10.51 -29.70
N ALA A 335 4.34 11.15 -30.24
CA ALA A 335 4.24 12.34 -31.06
C ALA A 335 3.26 12.15 -32.24
N GLY A 336 2.25 13.03 -32.36
CA GLY A 336 1.24 12.99 -33.41
C GLY A 336 0.10 11.99 -33.20
N GLN A 337 0.09 11.23 -32.09
CA GLN A 337 -1.00 10.30 -31.80
C GLN A 337 -2.26 11.04 -31.34
N SER A 338 -3.40 10.68 -31.93
CA SER A 338 -4.71 11.15 -31.48
C SER A 338 -5.15 10.44 -30.20
N PHE A 339 -5.79 11.18 -29.30
CA PHE A 339 -6.39 10.66 -28.08
C PHE A 339 -7.65 11.46 -27.73
N THR A 340 -8.41 11.00 -26.74
CA THR A 340 -9.60 11.71 -26.25
C THR A 340 -9.48 11.85 -24.75
N LYS A 341 -9.77 13.05 -24.24
CA LYS A 341 -9.82 13.32 -22.81
C LYS A 341 -11.26 13.57 -22.39
N GLY A 342 -11.71 12.85 -21.35
CA GLY A 342 -13.03 13.01 -20.75
C GLY A 342 -12.94 13.57 -19.34
N TRP A 343 -13.84 14.50 -19.03
CA TRP A 343 -14.04 15.01 -17.68
C TRP A 343 -15.51 14.91 -17.30
N ARG A 344 -15.77 14.59 -16.04
CA ARG A 344 -17.08 14.77 -15.42
C ARG A 344 -17.12 16.13 -14.77
N ILE A 345 -18.11 16.94 -15.16
CA ILE A 345 -18.33 18.28 -14.63
C ILE A 345 -19.76 18.40 -14.09
N LYS A 346 -19.98 19.31 -13.15
CA LYS A 346 -21.30 19.57 -12.56
C LYS A 346 -21.74 21.00 -12.84
N ASN A 347 -22.99 21.19 -13.24
CA ASN A 347 -23.57 22.53 -13.33
C ASN A 347 -23.89 23.03 -11.92
N THR A 348 -23.07 23.95 -11.40
CA THR A 348 -23.26 24.60 -10.08
C THR A 348 -23.92 25.97 -10.20
N GLY A 349 -24.25 26.39 -11.43
CA GLY A 349 -24.96 27.63 -11.72
C GLY A 349 -26.45 27.58 -11.39
N THR A 350 -27.17 28.60 -11.82
CA THR A 350 -28.61 28.80 -11.57
C THR A 350 -29.47 28.59 -12.81
N CYS A 351 -28.85 28.30 -13.95
CA CYS A 351 -29.51 28.09 -15.24
C CYS A 351 -29.09 26.79 -15.89
N ASN A 352 -29.94 26.32 -16.80
CA ASN A 352 -29.61 25.18 -17.65
C ASN A 352 -28.47 25.55 -18.61
N TRP A 353 -27.52 24.64 -18.79
CA TRP A 353 -26.68 24.67 -19.98
C TRP A 353 -27.43 24.00 -21.13
N ASP A 354 -27.28 24.58 -22.31
CA ASP A 354 -27.71 24.00 -23.58
C ASP A 354 -26.55 24.05 -24.59
N SER A 355 -26.82 23.77 -25.86
CA SER A 355 -25.79 23.77 -26.91
C SER A 355 -25.13 25.11 -27.21
N SER A 356 -25.60 26.22 -26.61
CA SER A 356 -24.91 27.51 -26.64
C SER A 356 -23.72 27.58 -25.68
N PHE A 357 -23.64 26.66 -24.72
CA PHE A 357 -22.52 26.49 -23.80
C PHE A 357 -21.51 25.50 -24.35
N LYS A 358 -20.22 25.78 -24.17
CA LYS A 358 -19.15 24.94 -24.71
C LYS A 358 -17.91 24.98 -23.85
N LEU A 359 -17.19 23.86 -23.78
CA LEU A 359 -15.87 23.80 -23.18
C LEU A 359 -14.85 24.32 -24.19
N VAL A 360 -14.03 25.30 -23.79
CA VAL A 360 -13.03 25.94 -24.64
C VAL A 360 -11.65 25.89 -24.01
N TYR A 361 -10.63 25.80 -24.85
CA TYR A 361 -9.25 25.95 -24.43
C TYR A 361 -8.97 27.39 -24.00
N VAL A 362 -8.31 27.57 -22.85
CA VAL A 362 -8.06 28.89 -22.26
C VAL A 362 -6.59 29.21 -22.00
N GLY A 363 -5.70 28.23 -22.17
CA GLY A 363 -4.26 28.43 -22.06
C GLY A 363 -3.54 27.16 -21.64
N GLY A 364 -2.21 27.22 -21.55
CA GLY A 364 -1.38 26.06 -21.23
C GLY A 364 0.08 26.45 -21.10
N ASN A 365 0.91 25.49 -20.69
CA ASN A 365 2.34 25.72 -20.43
C ASN A 365 3.15 26.00 -21.72
N THR A 366 2.64 25.60 -22.88
CA THR A 366 3.23 25.87 -24.21
C THR A 366 2.19 26.36 -25.24
N PRO A 367 2.60 26.95 -26.38
CA PRO A 367 1.68 27.35 -27.46
C PRO A 367 0.89 26.19 -28.09
N LEU A 368 1.38 24.95 -27.97
CA LEU A 368 0.75 23.75 -28.55
C LEU A 368 -0.12 22.98 -27.53
N SER A 369 -0.30 23.52 -26.32
CA SER A 369 -1.00 22.80 -25.23
C SER A 369 -2.51 22.67 -25.41
N SER A 370 -3.09 23.31 -26.43
CA SER A 370 -4.46 22.98 -26.84
C SER A 370 -4.54 21.58 -27.46
N MET A 371 -3.40 21.04 -27.91
CA MET A 371 -3.28 19.72 -28.52
C MET A 371 -4.30 19.52 -29.66
N GLY A 372 -4.61 20.60 -30.38
CA GLY A 372 -5.60 20.60 -31.46
C GLY A 372 -7.05 20.43 -31.02
N GLY A 373 -7.33 20.38 -29.71
CA GLY A 373 -8.69 20.23 -29.19
C GLY A 373 -9.59 21.39 -29.62
N GLN A 374 -10.79 21.05 -30.05
CA GLN A 374 -11.77 22.02 -30.54
C GLN A 374 -12.78 22.38 -29.44
N PRO A 375 -13.35 23.61 -29.48
CA PRO A 375 -14.48 23.97 -28.64
C PRO A 375 -15.59 22.91 -28.72
N THR A 376 -15.96 22.33 -27.58
CA THR A 376 -16.90 21.21 -27.53
C THR A 376 -18.20 21.68 -26.88
N PRO A 377 -19.31 21.79 -27.64
CA PRO A 377 -20.58 22.25 -27.10
C PRO A 377 -21.23 21.19 -26.21
N VAL A 378 -22.01 21.63 -25.23
CA VAL A 378 -22.90 20.77 -24.45
C VAL A 378 -23.97 20.20 -25.37
N VAL A 379 -24.24 18.90 -25.23
CA VAL A 379 -25.30 18.22 -25.98
C VAL A 379 -26.48 17.97 -25.06
N GLY A 380 -27.65 18.52 -25.44
CA GLY A 380 -28.86 18.42 -24.64
C GLY A 380 -28.99 19.57 -23.63
N ILE A 381 -29.71 19.32 -22.55
CA ILE A 381 -29.94 20.28 -21.46
C ILE A 381 -29.30 19.71 -20.19
N VAL A 382 -28.44 20.50 -19.53
CA VAL A 382 -27.83 20.15 -18.23
C VAL A 382 -28.39 21.11 -17.17
N PRO A 383 -29.38 20.68 -16.36
CA PRO A 383 -29.95 21.52 -15.32
C PRO A 383 -28.96 21.84 -14.18
N PRO A 384 -29.18 22.92 -13.43
CA PRO A 384 -28.49 23.16 -12.17
C PRO A 384 -28.47 21.92 -11.25
N GLY A 385 -27.30 21.62 -10.71
CA GLY A 385 -27.02 20.46 -9.86
C GLY A 385 -26.74 19.15 -10.61
N ALA A 386 -26.96 19.08 -11.92
CA ALA A 386 -26.71 17.86 -12.69
C ALA A 386 -25.23 17.73 -13.10
N GLU A 387 -24.76 16.49 -13.15
CA GLU A 387 -23.44 16.13 -13.70
C GLU A 387 -23.53 15.89 -15.21
N TYR A 388 -22.43 16.13 -15.91
CA TYR A 388 -22.30 16.00 -17.35
C TYR A 388 -20.89 15.55 -17.72
N ASP A 389 -20.81 14.51 -18.56
CA ASP A 389 -19.55 13.98 -19.07
C ASP A 389 -19.24 14.64 -20.41
N ILE A 390 -18.12 15.36 -20.48
CA ILE A 390 -17.68 16.06 -21.69
C ILE A 390 -16.35 15.49 -22.19
N TRP A 391 -16.28 15.24 -23.49
CA TRP A 391 -15.14 14.57 -24.14
C TRP A 391 -14.55 15.45 -25.24
N VAL A 392 -13.24 15.67 -25.20
CA VAL A 392 -12.51 16.46 -26.19
C VAL A 392 -11.48 15.59 -26.91
N GLY A 393 -11.59 15.52 -28.23
CA GLY A 393 -10.58 14.88 -29.08
C GLY A 393 -9.33 15.76 -29.22
N MET A 394 -8.15 15.19 -29.04
CA MET A 394 -6.86 15.88 -29.04
C MET A 394 -5.81 15.07 -29.82
N VAL A 395 -4.70 15.71 -30.17
CA VAL A 395 -3.56 15.13 -30.87
C VAL A 395 -2.28 15.58 -30.18
N ALA A 396 -1.47 14.62 -29.75
CA ALA A 396 -0.18 14.88 -29.12
C ALA A 396 0.73 15.69 -30.07
N PRO A 397 1.35 16.79 -29.61
CA PRO A 397 2.25 17.58 -30.44
C PRO A 397 3.39 16.76 -31.03
N LEU A 398 3.90 17.19 -32.19
CA LEU A 398 5.04 16.52 -32.84
C LEU A 398 6.38 16.85 -32.15
N THR A 399 6.41 17.93 -31.40
CA THR A 399 7.60 18.35 -30.66
C THR A 399 7.62 17.61 -29.31
N PRO A 400 8.79 17.14 -28.86
CA PRO A 400 8.92 16.53 -27.54
C PRO A 400 8.71 17.54 -26.43
N GLY A 401 8.17 17.08 -25.32
CA GLY A 401 7.99 17.91 -24.14
C GLY A 401 6.79 17.48 -23.32
N THR A 402 6.62 18.18 -22.21
CA THR A 402 5.44 18.04 -21.36
C THR A 402 4.43 19.12 -21.75
N TYR A 403 3.19 18.73 -22.02
CA TYR A 403 2.12 19.61 -22.45
C TYR A 403 0.99 19.57 -21.42
N GLN A 404 0.60 20.75 -20.92
CA GLN A 404 -0.53 20.92 -20.01
C GLN A 404 -1.49 21.94 -20.61
N GLY A 405 -2.67 21.46 -21.01
CA GLY A 405 -3.73 22.28 -21.57
C GLY A 405 -4.84 22.52 -20.54
N PHE A 406 -5.24 23.78 -20.36
CA PHE A 406 -6.33 24.14 -19.49
C PHE A 406 -7.57 24.57 -20.27
N TRP A 407 -8.73 24.24 -19.72
CA TRP A 407 -10.04 24.39 -20.33
C TRP A 407 -11.03 25.02 -19.35
N SER A 408 -12.03 25.74 -19.88
CA SER A 408 -13.09 26.36 -19.09
C SER A 408 -14.37 26.40 -19.90
N MET A 409 -15.52 26.44 -19.22
CA MET A 409 -16.80 26.57 -19.87
C MET A 409 -17.01 28.02 -20.34
N ASP A 410 -17.56 28.15 -21.54
CA ASP A 410 -17.86 29.41 -22.22
C ASP A 410 -19.37 29.49 -22.44
N ASN A 411 -20.00 30.57 -22.00
CA ASN A 411 -21.45 30.75 -22.14
C ASN A 411 -21.81 31.32 -23.52
N ALA A 412 -23.11 31.52 -23.76
CA ALA A 412 -23.63 32.07 -25.02
C ALA A 412 -23.07 33.46 -25.37
N ALA A 413 -22.62 34.23 -24.37
CA ALA A 413 -22.02 35.55 -24.54
C ALA A 413 -20.49 35.49 -24.73
N GLY A 414 -19.88 34.30 -24.73
CA GLY A 414 -18.42 34.12 -24.81
C GLY A 414 -17.68 34.45 -23.50
N GLN A 415 -18.39 34.43 -22.37
CA GLN A 415 -17.81 34.63 -21.05
C GLN A 415 -17.45 33.27 -20.43
N LYS A 416 -16.24 33.20 -19.89
CA LYS A 416 -15.71 32.01 -19.22
C LYS A 416 -16.20 31.94 -17.77
N PHE A 417 -16.53 30.75 -17.30
CA PHE A 417 -17.07 30.55 -15.96
C PHE A 417 -16.75 29.16 -15.38
N GLY A 418 -16.88 29.04 -14.05
CA GLY A 418 -16.63 27.82 -13.30
C GLY A 418 -15.15 27.44 -13.17
N ASP A 419 -14.93 26.24 -12.63
CA ASP A 419 -13.60 25.68 -12.41
C ASP A 419 -12.80 25.59 -13.72
N ARG A 420 -11.48 25.62 -13.57
CA ARG A 420 -10.57 25.37 -14.68
C ARG A 420 -10.11 23.93 -14.60
N ILE A 421 -10.42 23.15 -15.62
CA ILE A 421 -9.99 21.76 -15.75
C ILE A 421 -8.77 21.67 -16.66
N TRP A 422 -7.96 20.62 -16.53
CA TRP A 422 -6.75 20.48 -17.33
C TRP A 422 -6.49 19.05 -17.77
N VAL A 423 -5.52 18.91 -18.66
CA VAL A 423 -4.93 17.65 -19.07
C VAL A 423 -3.44 17.84 -19.35
N GLY A 424 -2.65 16.94 -18.77
CA GLY A 424 -1.23 16.79 -18.91
C GLY A 424 -0.85 15.57 -19.72
N ILE A 425 0.07 15.72 -20.67
CA ILE A 425 0.71 14.59 -21.35
C ILE A 425 2.21 14.82 -21.49
N THR A 426 2.95 13.72 -21.63
CA THR A 426 4.35 13.75 -22.02
C THR A 426 4.51 13.22 -23.44
N VAL A 427 5.08 14.03 -24.33
CA VAL A 427 5.52 13.60 -25.67
C VAL A 427 7.01 13.28 -25.61
N PRO A 428 7.42 12.02 -25.82
CA PRO A 428 8.83 11.64 -25.75
C PRO A 428 9.61 12.20 -26.94
N ALA A 429 10.92 12.40 -26.77
CA ALA A 429 11.79 12.81 -27.85
C ALA A 429 11.85 11.77 -28.96
N PRO A 430 11.75 12.13 -30.26
CA PRO A 430 12.11 11.21 -31.32
C PRO A 430 13.58 10.84 -31.08
N PRO A 431 13.94 9.56 -31.23
CA PRO A 431 15.29 9.11 -30.96
C PRO A 431 16.28 9.92 -31.80
N THR A 432 17.18 10.63 -31.12
CA THR A 432 18.25 11.39 -31.78
C THR A 432 19.11 10.43 -32.58
N VAL A 433 19.16 10.58 -33.91
CA VAL A 433 20.15 9.87 -34.74
C VAL A 433 21.55 10.30 -34.33
N THR A 434 22.17 9.46 -33.51
CA THR A 434 23.55 9.57 -33.05
C THR A 434 24.47 9.03 -34.16
N PRO A 435 25.66 9.63 -34.41
CA PRO A 435 26.64 9.08 -35.36
C PRO A 435 26.90 7.61 -35.00
N ALA A 436 27.00 6.75 -36.01
CA ALA A 436 27.01 5.29 -35.89
C ALA A 436 27.60 4.80 -34.54
N PRO A 437 26.74 4.30 -33.62
CA PRO A 437 27.22 3.81 -32.33
C PRO A 437 28.06 2.54 -32.58
N THR A 438 29.25 2.51 -32.00
CA THR A 438 29.99 1.26 -31.86
C THR A 438 29.15 0.34 -30.99
N GLN A 439 28.79 -0.83 -31.53
CA GLN A 439 27.96 -1.83 -30.84
C GLN A 439 28.48 -2.04 -29.41
N THR A 440 27.63 -1.76 -28.41
CA THR A 440 27.86 -2.34 -27.08
C THR A 440 27.51 -3.82 -27.21
N PRO A 441 28.46 -4.73 -26.97
CA PRO A 441 28.28 -6.14 -27.33
C PRO A 441 27.10 -6.74 -26.58
N SER A 442 26.18 -7.36 -27.31
CA SER A 442 25.19 -8.29 -26.75
C SER A 442 25.90 -9.29 -25.83
N PRO A 443 25.25 -9.73 -24.72
CA PRO A 443 25.84 -10.74 -23.84
C PRO A 443 26.24 -11.96 -24.68
N THR A 444 27.51 -12.33 -24.61
CA THR A 444 27.95 -13.58 -25.24
C THR A 444 27.48 -14.70 -24.33
N ILE A 445 26.39 -15.37 -24.71
CA ILE A 445 25.83 -16.51 -23.99
C ILE A 445 26.34 -17.79 -24.66
N SER A 446 27.29 -18.46 -24.01
CA SER A 446 27.61 -19.85 -24.30
C SER A 446 26.80 -20.73 -23.37
N PHE A 447 25.96 -21.61 -23.91
CA PHE A 447 25.24 -22.64 -23.16
C PHE A 447 25.31 -23.95 -23.94
N THR A 448 25.99 -24.94 -23.38
CA THR A 448 26.31 -26.21 -24.06
C THR A 448 26.09 -27.39 -23.13
N VAL A 449 25.87 -28.56 -23.72
CA VAL A 449 25.85 -29.85 -23.01
C VAL A 449 26.75 -30.83 -23.77
N ASP A 450 27.33 -31.80 -23.07
CA ASP A 450 28.21 -32.81 -23.68
C ASP A 450 27.46 -33.80 -24.59
N ARG A 451 26.20 -34.12 -24.28
CA ARG A 451 25.30 -34.95 -25.11
C ARG A 451 23.84 -34.65 -24.78
N THR A 452 22.95 -34.89 -25.74
CA THR A 452 21.50 -34.67 -25.61
C THR A 452 20.68 -35.95 -25.49
N ASP A 453 21.26 -37.11 -25.81
CA ASP A 453 20.56 -38.39 -25.80
C ASP A 453 21.24 -39.34 -24.81
N ILE A 454 20.48 -39.81 -23.82
CA ILE A 454 20.98 -40.67 -22.74
C ILE A 454 19.99 -41.79 -22.39
N LYS A 455 20.45 -42.79 -21.66
CA LYS A 455 19.56 -43.72 -20.96
C LYS A 455 19.14 -43.14 -19.61
N ALA A 456 17.94 -43.50 -19.13
CA ALA A 456 17.44 -43.02 -17.85
C ALA A 456 18.44 -43.21 -16.71
N GLY A 457 18.77 -42.10 -16.02
CA GLY A 457 19.73 -42.09 -14.91
C GLY A 457 21.20 -41.93 -15.30
N GLU A 458 21.54 -41.83 -16.58
CA GLU A 458 22.86 -41.32 -17.00
C GLU A 458 22.93 -39.80 -16.79
N CYS A 459 24.13 -39.28 -16.49
CA CYS A 459 24.31 -37.86 -16.26
C CYS A 459 24.89 -37.17 -17.50
N VAL A 460 24.45 -35.95 -17.76
CA VAL A 460 25.02 -35.02 -18.74
C VAL A 460 25.68 -33.86 -18.01
N LEU A 461 26.58 -33.14 -18.66
CA LEU A 461 27.28 -31.98 -18.09
C LEU A 461 26.96 -30.72 -18.91
N PHE A 462 26.15 -29.85 -18.32
CA PHE A 462 25.93 -28.50 -18.82
C PHE A 462 27.13 -27.62 -18.51
N ARG A 463 27.48 -26.74 -19.45
CA ARG A 463 28.48 -25.69 -19.28
C ARG A 463 27.93 -24.39 -19.83
N TRP A 464 28.12 -23.31 -19.09
CA TRP A 464 27.77 -21.97 -19.55
C TRP A 464 28.85 -20.94 -19.23
N ASN A 465 28.88 -19.91 -20.06
CA ASN A 465 29.67 -18.71 -19.87
C ASN A 465 28.83 -17.55 -20.39
N VAL A 466 28.44 -16.68 -19.47
CA VAL A 466 27.60 -15.52 -19.70
C VAL A 466 28.38 -14.29 -19.28
N GLN A 467 28.50 -13.32 -20.19
CA GLN A 467 29.12 -12.02 -19.94
C GLN A 467 28.04 -10.93 -19.95
N ASN A 468 28.21 -9.89 -19.12
CA ASN A 468 27.32 -8.72 -19.03
C ASN A 468 25.88 -9.02 -18.57
N ALA A 469 25.71 -9.94 -17.61
CA ALA A 469 24.43 -10.27 -17.00
C ALA A 469 24.26 -9.65 -15.61
N GLN A 470 23.05 -9.19 -15.30
CA GLN A 470 22.58 -8.84 -13.95
C GLN A 470 22.27 -10.09 -13.12
N GLY A 471 21.81 -11.17 -13.75
CA GLY A 471 21.55 -12.45 -13.08
C GLY A 471 21.51 -13.61 -14.07
N VAL A 472 21.86 -14.82 -13.60
CA VAL A 472 21.83 -16.04 -14.41
C VAL A 472 21.16 -17.16 -13.61
N TYR A 473 20.24 -17.90 -14.23
CA TYR A 473 19.44 -18.94 -13.59
C TYR A 473 19.44 -20.22 -14.44
N PHE A 474 19.59 -21.39 -13.82
CA PHE A 474 19.60 -22.69 -14.51
C PHE A 474 18.57 -23.65 -13.90
N TYR A 475 17.52 -24.01 -14.64
CA TYR A 475 16.38 -24.76 -14.12
C TYR A 475 15.76 -25.68 -15.16
N ALA A 476 15.11 -26.77 -14.71
CA ALA A 476 14.29 -27.61 -15.58
C ALA A 476 12.94 -26.92 -15.89
N GLN A 477 12.41 -27.09 -17.11
CA GLN A 477 11.15 -26.49 -17.54
C GLN A 477 10.01 -26.88 -16.59
N GLY A 478 9.23 -25.88 -16.17
CA GLY A 478 8.16 -26.03 -15.17
C GLY A 478 8.59 -25.81 -13.72
N GLN A 479 9.89 -25.63 -13.45
CA GLN A 479 10.39 -25.22 -12.13
C GLN A 479 10.39 -23.68 -12.00
N PRO A 480 10.13 -23.12 -10.81
CA PRO A 480 10.19 -21.67 -10.57
C PRO A 480 11.64 -21.17 -10.66
N TRP A 481 11.99 -20.49 -11.75
CA TRP A 481 13.38 -20.16 -12.08
C TRP A 481 14.08 -19.31 -11.02
N GLN A 482 13.34 -18.48 -10.29
CA GLN A 482 13.85 -17.65 -9.19
C GLN A 482 14.53 -18.49 -8.10
N SER A 483 14.16 -19.76 -7.97
CA SER A 483 14.74 -20.70 -7.00
C SER A 483 16.04 -21.37 -7.49
N TYR A 484 16.56 -21.00 -8.65
CA TYR A 484 17.75 -21.65 -9.24
C TYR A 484 18.80 -20.67 -9.77
N PRO A 485 19.30 -19.72 -8.96
CA PRO A 485 20.39 -18.84 -9.37
C PRO A 485 21.69 -19.63 -9.56
N VAL A 486 22.49 -19.24 -10.54
CA VAL A 486 23.82 -19.80 -10.79
C VAL A 486 24.83 -18.70 -11.12
N ALA A 487 26.12 -18.96 -10.90
CA ALA A 487 27.19 -18.04 -11.27
C ALA A 487 27.23 -17.82 -12.81
N PRO A 488 27.64 -16.64 -13.31
CA PRO A 488 27.67 -16.35 -14.76
C PRO A 488 28.57 -17.27 -15.59
N ILE A 489 29.59 -17.86 -14.99
CA ILE A 489 30.42 -18.91 -15.60
C ILE A 489 30.30 -20.14 -14.71
N GLY A 490 29.90 -21.26 -15.28
CA GLY A 490 29.67 -22.46 -14.49
C GLY A 490 29.48 -23.71 -15.32
N SER A 491 29.45 -24.83 -14.61
CA SER A 491 29.03 -26.11 -15.15
C SER A 491 28.21 -26.84 -14.11
N ARG A 492 27.26 -27.66 -14.58
CA ARG A 492 26.40 -28.45 -13.71
C ARG A 492 26.03 -29.74 -14.38
N SER A 493 26.14 -30.84 -13.64
CA SER A 493 25.77 -32.15 -14.15
C SER A 493 24.35 -32.50 -13.71
N GLU A 494 23.56 -33.04 -14.63
CA GLU A 494 22.17 -33.42 -14.41
C GLU A 494 21.93 -34.85 -14.89
N CYS A 495 21.17 -35.64 -14.13
CA CYS A 495 20.92 -37.05 -14.42
C CYS A 495 19.41 -37.31 -14.61
N PRO A 496 18.79 -36.79 -15.69
CA PRO A 496 17.34 -36.93 -15.86
C PRO A 496 16.94 -38.38 -16.13
N THR A 497 15.81 -38.79 -15.57
CA THR A 497 15.21 -40.13 -15.74
C THR A 497 14.09 -40.17 -16.76
N VAL A 498 13.61 -39.00 -17.18
CA VAL A 498 12.63 -38.76 -18.25
C VAL A 498 13.11 -37.61 -19.12
N THR A 499 12.64 -37.53 -20.36
CA THR A 499 13.01 -36.43 -21.27
C THR A 499 12.70 -35.08 -20.62
N THR A 500 13.72 -34.25 -20.44
CA THR A 500 13.65 -33.02 -19.65
C THR A 500 14.30 -31.87 -20.39
N THR A 501 13.62 -30.72 -20.45
CA THR A 501 14.17 -29.48 -21.01
C THR A 501 14.75 -28.61 -19.89
N TYR A 502 15.99 -28.16 -20.06
CA TYR A 502 16.67 -27.24 -19.14
C TYR A 502 16.81 -25.86 -19.75
N ASN A 503 16.60 -24.84 -18.94
CA ASN A 503 16.65 -23.42 -19.29
C ASN A 503 17.85 -22.76 -18.60
N LEU A 504 18.57 -21.93 -19.35
CA LEU A 504 19.49 -20.92 -18.84
C LEU A 504 18.87 -19.54 -19.09
N LEU A 505 18.32 -18.91 -18.05
CA LEU A 505 17.74 -17.57 -18.12
C LEU A 505 18.78 -16.54 -17.69
N VAL A 506 18.96 -15.50 -18.50
CA VAL A 506 19.87 -14.39 -18.28
C VAL A 506 19.04 -13.12 -18.14
N ILE A 507 19.20 -12.43 -17.02
CA ILE A 507 18.69 -11.08 -16.81
C ILE A 507 19.80 -10.12 -17.20
N ASN A 508 19.56 -9.28 -18.20
CA ASN A 508 20.52 -8.29 -18.67
C ASN A 508 20.58 -7.09 -17.72
N VAL A 509 21.67 -6.32 -17.79
CA VAL A 509 21.86 -5.10 -16.97
C VAL A 509 20.75 -4.04 -17.16
N ASN A 510 19.98 -4.11 -18.24
CA ASN A 510 18.84 -3.24 -18.51
C ASN A 510 17.49 -3.86 -18.12
N GLY A 511 17.49 -4.96 -17.35
CA GLY A 511 16.30 -5.68 -16.91
C GLY A 511 15.65 -6.57 -17.97
N SER A 512 16.12 -6.59 -19.22
CA SER A 512 15.57 -7.47 -20.25
C SER A 512 15.99 -8.93 -20.02
N GLN A 513 15.16 -9.87 -20.45
CA GLN A 513 15.37 -11.29 -20.20
C GLN A 513 15.71 -12.03 -21.50
N GLU A 514 16.71 -12.91 -21.44
CA GLU A 514 17.08 -13.80 -22.55
C GLU A 514 17.24 -15.23 -22.04
N ALA A 515 16.57 -16.20 -22.66
CA ALA A 515 16.64 -17.60 -22.26
C ALA A 515 17.24 -18.48 -23.38
N ARG A 516 18.11 -19.42 -23.00
CA ARG A 516 18.58 -20.52 -23.86
C ARG A 516 18.08 -21.84 -23.30
N GLN A 517 17.65 -22.74 -24.18
CA GLN A 517 17.08 -24.03 -23.78
C GLN A 517 17.81 -25.18 -24.44
N ILE A 518 17.99 -26.27 -23.69
CA ILE A 518 18.52 -27.54 -24.19
C ILE A 518 17.65 -28.68 -23.64
N THR A 519 17.15 -29.53 -24.54
CA THR A 519 16.36 -30.71 -24.19
C THR A 519 17.24 -31.95 -24.16
N ILE A 520 17.15 -32.72 -23.07
CA ILE A 520 17.81 -34.01 -22.91
C ILE A 520 16.77 -35.11 -23.15
N ASN A 521 16.92 -35.84 -24.25
CA ASN A 521 16.11 -36.99 -24.61
C ASN A 521 16.55 -38.20 -23.79
N VAL A 522 15.63 -38.76 -23.02
CA VAL A 522 15.93 -39.90 -22.14
C VAL A 522 15.21 -41.14 -22.63
N THR A 523 15.98 -42.17 -22.98
CA THR A 523 15.43 -43.49 -23.27
C THR A 523 15.24 -44.26 -21.95
N PRO A 524 13.99 -44.63 -21.58
CA PRO A 524 13.74 -45.37 -20.34
C PRO A 524 14.52 -46.69 -20.29
N VAL A 525 15.02 -47.06 -19.11
CA VAL A 525 15.60 -48.39 -18.85
C VAL A 525 14.52 -49.26 -18.18
N PRO A 526 13.91 -50.22 -18.89
CA PRO A 526 12.80 -50.99 -18.32
C PRO A 526 13.23 -51.79 -17.09
N GLY A 527 12.59 -51.53 -15.94
CA GLY A 527 12.80 -52.27 -14.69
C GLY A 527 13.87 -51.72 -13.74
N ALA A 528 14.50 -50.57 -14.04
CA ALA A 528 15.37 -49.87 -13.09
C ALA A 528 14.54 -49.23 -11.95
N PRO A 529 15.08 -49.13 -10.71
CA PRO A 529 14.40 -48.42 -9.62
C PRO A 529 14.10 -46.96 -9.97
N VAL A 530 12.99 -46.39 -9.51
CA VAL A 530 12.63 -44.97 -9.75
C VAL A 530 12.94 -44.16 -8.50
N ILE A 531 13.68 -43.07 -8.63
CA ILE A 531 13.98 -42.15 -7.53
C ILE A 531 12.92 -41.04 -7.56
N ASN A 532 11.98 -41.07 -6.62
CA ASN A 532 10.87 -40.11 -6.56
C ASN A 532 11.25 -38.84 -5.82
N LEU A 533 12.18 -38.95 -4.87
CA LEU A 533 12.60 -37.84 -4.03
C LEU A 533 14.11 -37.96 -3.76
N PHE A 534 14.82 -36.85 -3.94
CA PHE A 534 16.18 -36.65 -3.43
C PHE A 534 16.42 -35.15 -3.19
N THR A 535 16.48 -34.75 -1.93
CA THR A 535 16.61 -33.35 -1.50
C THR A 535 17.74 -33.21 -0.48
N VAL A 536 18.30 -32.01 -0.40
CA VAL A 536 19.29 -31.60 0.60
C VAL A 536 18.77 -30.30 1.21
N ASN A 537 18.80 -30.15 2.52
CA ASN A 537 18.30 -28.97 3.23
C ASN A 537 19.31 -28.49 4.29
N PRO A 538 19.80 -27.24 4.27
CA PRO A 538 19.57 -26.20 3.26
C PRO A 538 20.02 -26.62 1.83
N PRO A 539 19.27 -26.27 0.78
CA PRO A 539 19.49 -26.79 -0.58
C PRO A 539 20.66 -26.18 -1.36
N TYR A 540 21.25 -25.08 -0.89
CA TYR A 540 22.23 -24.32 -1.66
C TYR A 540 23.53 -24.04 -0.93
N GLU A 541 23.48 -23.59 0.32
CA GLU A 541 24.69 -23.27 1.06
C GLU A 541 24.56 -23.45 2.56
N ILE A 542 25.71 -23.68 3.18
CA ILE A 542 25.89 -23.75 4.63
C ILE A 542 27.25 -23.13 4.98
N ASN A 543 27.44 -22.66 6.21
CA ASN A 543 28.76 -22.27 6.71
C ASN A 543 29.54 -23.49 7.21
N GLN A 544 30.87 -23.45 7.13
CA GLN A 544 31.74 -24.50 7.63
C GLN A 544 31.44 -24.79 9.11
N GLY A 545 31.05 -26.03 9.41
CA GLY A 545 30.61 -26.47 10.74
C GLY A 545 29.10 -26.66 10.88
N GLN A 546 28.29 -26.23 9.90
CA GLN A 546 26.87 -26.55 9.81
C GLN A 546 26.63 -27.88 9.06
N CYS A 547 25.42 -28.42 9.17
CA CYS A 547 25.03 -29.70 8.59
C CYS A 547 23.85 -29.54 7.64
N VAL A 548 23.66 -30.51 6.75
CA VAL A 548 22.50 -30.63 5.88
C VAL A 548 21.72 -31.90 6.15
N ASP A 549 20.41 -31.84 5.95
CA ASP A 549 19.51 -32.99 5.97
C ASP A 549 19.24 -33.46 4.54
N ILE A 550 19.66 -34.69 4.23
CA ILE A 550 19.51 -35.35 2.94
C ILE A 550 18.31 -36.28 3.03
N SER A 551 17.25 -36.06 2.23
CA SER A 551 16.05 -36.90 2.24
C SER A 551 15.83 -37.59 0.90
N TRP A 552 15.37 -38.85 0.92
CA TRP A 552 15.13 -39.62 -0.30
C TRP A 552 13.93 -40.56 -0.23
N ALA A 553 13.41 -40.91 -1.41
CA ALA A 553 12.44 -41.98 -1.60
C ALA A 553 12.63 -42.64 -2.97
N VAL A 554 12.72 -43.97 -2.97
CA VAL A 554 12.97 -44.81 -4.15
C VAL A 554 11.90 -45.90 -4.22
N GLN A 555 11.35 -46.12 -5.41
CA GLN A 555 10.31 -47.12 -5.69
C GLN A 555 10.81 -48.16 -6.71
N GLY A 556 10.18 -49.34 -6.71
CA GLY A 556 10.46 -50.43 -7.65
C GLY A 556 11.27 -51.59 -7.05
N ALA A 557 11.75 -52.49 -7.91
CA ALA A 557 12.55 -53.65 -7.49
C ALA A 557 13.98 -53.21 -7.15
N ILE A 558 14.26 -53.00 -5.86
CA ILE A 558 15.53 -52.45 -5.35
C ILE A 558 16.37 -53.55 -4.73
N THR A 559 17.64 -53.66 -5.13
CA THR A 559 18.64 -54.50 -4.48
C THR A 559 19.55 -53.71 -3.54
N ARG A 560 19.84 -52.44 -3.83
CA ARG A 560 20.71 -51.58 -3.01
C ARG A 560 20.47 -50.10 -3.28
N ILE A 561 20.59 -49.26 -2.24
CA ILE A 561 20.66 -47.80 -2.35
C ILE A 561 21.93 -47.32 -1.67
N ASP A 562 22.70 -46.47 -2.34
CA ASP A 562 23.92 -45.87 -1.80
C ASP A 562 23.84 -44.34 -1.88
N ILE A 563 24.26 -43.67 -0.80
CA ILE A 563 24.37 -42.21 -0.72
C ILE A 563 25.85 -41.86 -0.52
N SER A 564 26.38 -40.92 -1.31
CA SER A 564 27.78 -40.49 -1.24
C SER A 564 27.93 -38.97 -1.26
N ARG A 565 29.01 -38.47 -0.67
CA ARG A 565 29.50 -37.09 -0.78
C ARG A 565 30.69 -37.08 -1.72
N GLY A 566 30.50 -36.53 -2.92
CA GLY A 566 31.39 -36.73 -4.05
C GLY A 566 31.54 -38.23 -4.31
N GLU A 567 32.78 -38.68 -4.37
CA GLU A 567 33.12 -40.11 -4.50
C GLU A 567 33.12 -40.87 -3.16
N THR A 568 32.96 -40.19 -2.02
CA THR A 568 33.05 -40.80 -0.69
C THR A 568 31.68 -41.33 -0.24
N PRO A 569 31.49 -42.65 -0.06
CA PRO A 569 30.22 -43.18 0.44
C PRO A 569 29.94 -42.71 1.87
N ILE A 570 28.73 -42.20 2.11
CA ILE A 570 28.26 -41.81 3.46
C ILE A 570 27.32 -42.88 4.02
N TRP A 571 26.49 -43.50 3.17
CA TRP A 571 25.63 -44.61 3.55
C TRP A 571 25.58 -45.64 2.43
N GLN A 572 26.04 -46.86 2.72
CA GLN A 572 25.89 -47.99 1.82
C GLN A 572 24.75 -48.90 2.27
N GLY A 573 23.77 -49.16 1.40
CA GLY A 573 22.57 -49.94 1.74
C GLY A 573 21.52 -49.14 2.53
N ALA A 574 21.25 -47.90 2.12
CA ALA A 574 20.19 -47.06 2.68
C ALA A 574 18.80 -47.69 2.49
N PRO A 575 17.83 -47.45 3.41
CA PRO A 575 16.44 -47.88 3.24
C PRO A 575 15.79 -47.26 2.00
N VAL A 576 14.66 -47.82 1.55
CA VAL A 576 13.94 -47.36 0.35
C VAL A 576 13.46 -45.91 0.43
N SER A 577 13.33 -45.37 1.63
CA SER A 577 13.11 -43.95 1.91
C SER A 577 13.68 -43.59 3.27
N GLY A 578 14.11 -42.35 3.47
CA GLY A 578 14.66 -41.90 4.75
C GLY A 578 15.27 -40.51 4.68
N THR A 579 15.86 -40.10 5.81
CA THR A 579 16.61 -38.86 5.95
C THR A 579 17.96 -39.15 6.63
N LEU A 580 19.01 -38.44 6.23
CA LEU A 580 20.38 -38.54 6.74
C LEU A 580 20.93 -37.13 6.93
N GLN A 581 21.41 -36.82 8.13
CA GLN A 581 22.15 -35.59 8.36
C GLN A 581 23.65 -35.80 8.06
N ASP A 582 24.25 -34.91 7.26
CA ASP A 582 25.70 -34.89 6.98
C ASP A 582 26.28 -33.50 7.25
N CYS A 583 27.46 -33.45 7.87
CA CYS A 583 28.17 -32.21 8.19
C CYS A 583 29.50 -32.18 7.41
N PRO A 584 29.57 -31.47 6.27
CA PRO A 584 30.80 -31.37 5.48
C PRO A 584 32.00 -30.81 6.28
N PRO A 585 33.17 -31.49 6.27
CA PRO A 585 34.32 -31.10 7.11
C PRO A 585 35.14 -29.93 6.56
N GLY A 586 34.94 -29.55 5.29
CA GLY A 586 35.71 -28.52 4.60
C GLY A 586 34.82 -27.56 3.82
N SER A 587 35.38 -26.41 3.48
CA SER A 587 34.74 -25.40 2.64
C SER A 587 34.86 -25.72 1.14
N GLY A 588 33.92 -25.21 0.35
CA GLY A 588 33.87 -25.38 -1.10
C GLY A 588 32.60 -26.12 -1.55
N THR A 589 32.57 -26.49 -2.83
CA THR A 589 31.41 -27.17 -3.43
C THR A 589 31.35 -28.63 -3.00
N VAL A 590 30.20 -29.05 -2.48
CA VAL A 590 29.92 -30.41 -2.01
C VAL A 590 28.77 -31.00 -2.82
N THR A 591 28.98 -32.15 -3.45
CA THR A 591 27.96 -32.86 -4.23
C THR A 591 27.52 -34.12 -3.49
N TYR A 592 26.22 -34.29 -3.28
CA TYR A 592 25.60 -35.52 -2.78
C TYR A 592 25.03 -36.34 -3.93
N ASN A 593 25.34 -37.64 -3.96
CA ASN A 593 24.84 -38.56 -4.98
C ASN A 593 23.98 -39.63 -4.32
N LEU A 594 22.90 -40.02 -4.99
CA LEU A 594 22.11 -41.21 -4.67
C LEU A 594 22.14 -42.17 -5.86
N VAL A 595 22.46 -43.43 -5.58
CA VAL A 595 22.51 -44.52 -6.55
C VAL A 595 21.58 -45.63 -6.07
N ALA A 596 20.54 -45.95 -6.84
CA ALA A 596 19.61 -47.02 -6.57
C ALA A 596 19.77 -48.13 -7.62
N SER A 597 20.16 -49.32 -7.20
CA SER A 597 20.35 -50.50 -8.06
C SER A 597 19.24 -51.52 -7.84
N GLY A 598 18.88 -52.22 -8.92
CA GLY A 598 17.84 -53.26 -8.95
C GLY A 598 18.06 -54.24 -10.11
N PRO A 599 17.24 -55.31 -10.22
CA PRO A 599 17.39 -56.33 -11.25
C PRO A 599 17.25 -55.80 -12.69
N GLY A 600 16.51 -54.70 -12.89
CA GLY A 600 16.34 -54.08 -14.20
C GLY A 600 17.24 -52.88 -14.47
N GLY A 601 18.23 -52.58 -13.62
CA GLY A 601 19.22 -51.52 -13.86
C GLY A 601 19.55 -50.67 -12.64
N THR A 602 20.19 -49.52 -12.88
CA THR A 602 20.57 -48.57 -11.83
C THR A 602 20.08 -47.17 -12.18
N SER A 603 19.48 -46.49 -11.23
CA SER A 603 19.09 -45.08 -11.33
C SER A 603 19.99 -44.23 -10.43
N ARG A 604 20.29 -43.02 -10.90
CA ARG A 604 21.20 -42.08 -10.22
C ARG A 604 20.60 -40.69 -10.19
N THR A 605 20.88 -39.95 -9.13
CA THR A 605 20.60 -38.52 -9.04
C THR A 605 21.63 -37.84 -8.14
N GLN A 606 21.76 -36.52 -8.25
CA GLN A 606 22.70 -35.75 -7.44
C GLN A 606 22.16 -34.36 -7.05
N ARG A 607 22.72 -33.79 -5.98
CA ARG A 607 22.46 -32.43 -5.46
C ARG A 607 23.77 -31.79 -5.03
N THR A 608 23.92 -30.49 -5.23
CA THR A 608 25.17 -29.78 -4.91
C THR A 608 24.89 -28.56 -4.05
N ILE A 609 25.72 -28.37 -3.01
CA ILE A 609 25.69 -27.23 -2.10
C ILE A 609 27.08 -26.57 -2.00
N THR A 610 27.15 -25.34 -1.51
CA THR A 610 28.39 -24.61 -1.22
C THR A 610 28.62 -24.51 0.29
N VAL A 611 29.83 -24.81 0.74
CA VAL A 611 30.22 -24.65 2.15
C VAL A 611 31.14 -23.46 2.30
N ASN A 612 30.65 -22.39 2.93
CA ASN A 612 31.39 -21.14 3.09
C ASN A 612 32.45 -21.25 4.20
N GLN A 613 33.67 -20.74 3.99
CA GLN A 613 34.73 -20.77 5.02
C GLN A 613 34.36 -19.91 6.22
N SER A 614 34.50 -20.47 7.43
CA SER A 614 34.37 -19.71 8.67
C SER A 614 35.70 -19.02 9.00
N THR A 615 35.75 -17.69 8.99
CA THR A 615 36.95 -16.92 9.33
C THR A 615 37.03 -16.65 10.85
N ALA A 616 37.99 -17.27 11.53
CA ALA A 616 38.37 -16.91 12.91
C ALA A 616 39.63 -15.99 12.89
N PRO A 617 39.75 -15.00 13.80
CA PRO A 617 40.87 -14.06 13.79
C PRO A 617 42.11 -14.65 14.49
N THR A 618 43.31 -14.38 13.98
CA THR A 618 44.62 -14.66 14.61
C THR A 618 45.63 -13.59 14.15
N PRO A 619 46.58 -13.13 14.99
CA PRO A 619 47.13 -11.77 14.93
C PRO A 619 48.26 -11.54 13.90
N THR A 620 48.50 -10.25 13.65
CA THR A 620 49.18 -9.52 12.55
C THR A 620 50.65 -9.92 12.26
N PRO A 621 51.20 -9.62 11.05
CA PRO A 621 51.89 -8.32 10.90
C PRO A 621 51.67 -7.58 9.56
N THR A 622 51.74 -6.26 9.70
CA THR A 622 51.63 -5.11 8.81
C THR A 622 51.91 -5.30 7.31
N ALA A 623 50.91 -4.95 6.50
CA ALA A 623 51.11 -4.31 5.19
C ALA A 623 50.01 -3.25 4.98
N VAL A 624 50.42 -2.06 4.54
CA VAL A 624 49.57 -0.87 4.41
C VAL A 624 49.00 -0.80 2.99
N SER A 625 47.67 -0.78 2.83
CA SER A 625 46.89 -0.16 1.72
C SER A 625 45.40 -0.58 1.76
N PRO A 626 44.53 0.11 1.00
CA PRO A 626 43.77 1.31 1.34
C PRO A 626 42.49 0.96 2.15
N THR A 627 41.90 1.97 2.81
CA THR A 627 40.64 1.88 3.57
C THR A 627 39.56 1.07 2.87
N ALA A 628 39.20 -0.09 3.44
CA ALA A 628 38.08 -0.91 2.99
C ALA A 628 36.77 -0.13 3.19
N GLN A 629 36.08 0.11 2.08
CA GLN A 629 34.73 0.68 2.09
C GLN A 629 33.78 -0.31 2.80
N PRO A 630 32.82 0.16 3.61
CA PRO A 630 31.78 -0.71 4.18
C PRO A 630 31.04 -1.46 3.07
N LEU A 631 30.78 -2.75 3.27
CA LEU A 631 29.96 -3.52 2.34
C LEU A 631 28.53 -2.94 2.34
N PRO A 632 27.94 -2.67 1.17
CA PRO A 632 26.56 -2.18 1.11
C PRO A 632 25.59 -3.26 1.64
N PRO A 633 24.51 -2.87 2.33
CA PRO A 633 23.49 -3.80 2.77
C PRO A 633 22.78 -4.43 1.56
N THR A 634 22.35 -5.69 1.71
CA THR A 634 21.59 -6.43 0.70
C THR A 634 20.42 -7.14 1.36
N ILE A 635 19.30 -7.29 0.65
CA ILE A 635 18.20 -8.18 1.06
C ILE A 635 18.37 -9.48 0.27
N GLU A 636 18.57 -10.59 0.96
CA GLU A 636 18.77 -11.91 0.35
C GLU A 636 17.44 -12.57 0.00
N TYR A 637 16.47 -12.47 0.91
CA TYR A 637 15.08 -12.76 0.63
C TYR A 637 14.15 -11.96 1.55
N TYR A 638 12.95 -11.73 1.06
CA TYR A 638 11.85 -11.10 1.78
C TYR A 638 10.55 -11.66 1.20
N VAL A 639 9.69 -12.23 2.05
CA VAL A 639 8.47 -12.92 1.63
C VAL A 639 7.34 -12.71 2.63
N VAL A 640 6.10 -12.70 2.14
CA VAL A 640 4.87 -12.71 2.97
C VAL A 640 4.02 -13.92 2.60
N GLN A 641 3.45 -14.61 3.59
CA GLN A 641 2.57 -15.75 3.34
C GLN A 641 1.41 -15.85 4.33
N PRO A 642 0.14 -15.91 3.86
CA PRO A 642 -0.29 -15.76 2.46
C PRO A 642 -0.22 -14.30 1.94
N GLU A 643 -0.13 -14.12 0.61
CA GLU A 643 -0.13 -12.80 -0.05
C GLU A 643 -1.54 -12.16 -0.14
N GLU A 644 -2.58 -12.90 0.24
CA GLU A 644 -3.97 -12.44 0.33
C GLU A 644 -4.59 -12.94 1.64
N ILE A 645 -5.24 -12.05 2.39
CA ILE A 645 -5.94 -12.34 3.65
C ILE A 645 -7.32 -11.68 3.67
N GLN A 646 -8.23 -12.20 4.50
CA GLN A 646 -9.48 -11.51 4.82
C GLN A 646 -9.20 -10.38 5.83
N ALA A 647 -10.03 -9.34 5.87
CA ALA A 647 -10.02 -8.37 6.96
C ALA A 647 -10.05 -9.07 8.33
N GLY A 648 -9.02 -8.83 9.14
CA GLY A 648 -8.78 -9.48 10.44
C GLY A 648 -8.02 -10.80 10.39
N GLY A 649 -7.59 -11.24 9.22
CA GLY A 649 -6.68 -12.37 9.03
C GLY A 649 -5.22 -12.00 9.34
N CYS A 650 -4.41 -13.01 9.64
CA CYS A 650 -2.99 -12.86 9.93
C CYS A 650 -2.13 -13.61 8.91
N PHE A 651 -0.92 -13.11 8.67
CA PHE A 651 0.07 -13.73 7.80
C PHE A 651 1.48 -13.54 8.37
N ASN A 652 2.43 -14.31 7.86
CA ASN A 652 3.82 -14.27 8.28
C ASN A 652 4.67 -13.49 7.28
N ILE A 653 5.63 -12.72 7.80
CA ILE A 653 6.58 -11.90 7.08
C ILE A 653 7.97 -12.40 7.43
N SER A 654 8.72 -12.95 6.48
CA SER A 654 10.05 -13.51 6.75
C SER A 654 11.12 -12.85 5.88
N TRP A 655 12.32 -12.66 6.44
CA TRP A 655 13.43 -12.05 5.73
C TRP A 655 14.81 -12.56 6.15
N ALA A 656 15.78 -12.38 5.25
CA ALA A 656 17.19 -12.36 5.57
C ALA A 656 17.93 -11.32 4.72
N THR A 657 19.00 -10.78 5.30
CA THR A 657 19.82 -9.73 4.70
C THR A 657 21.28 -10.14 4.73
N GLY A 658 22.07 -9.60 3.79
CA GLY A 658 23.47 -9.98 3.64
C GLY A 658 24.39 -9.30 4.64
N SER A 659 25.66 -9.72 4.63
CA SER A 659 26.70 -9.30 5.60
C SER A 659 26.99 -7.79 5.67
N GLY A 660 26.53 -7.00 4.69
CA GLY A 660 26.62 -5.54 4.72
C GLY A 660 25.56 -4.87 5.58
N THR A 661 24.57 -5.61 6.10
CA THR A 661 23.45 -5.11 6.89
C THR A 661 23.70 -5.26 8.39
N ASN A 662 23.34 -4.26 9.19
CA ASN A 662 23.44 -4.28 10.65
C ASN A 662 22.07 -4.46 11.32
N PHE A 663 21.03 -3.87 10.76
CA PHE A 663 19.66 -3.99 11.27
C PHE A 663 18.67 -3.78 10.14
N VAL A 664 17.43 -4.21 10.35
CA VAL A 664 16.33 -3.99 9.41
C VAL A 664 15.26 -3.09 10.00
N ARG A 665 14.49 -2.44 9.14
CA ARG A 665 13.25 -1.75 9.46
C ARG A 665 12.15 -2.32 8.60
N LEU A 666 11.01 -2.66 9.20
CA LEU A 666 9.82 -3.11 8.49
C LEU A 666 8.73 -2.08 8.70
N THR A 667 8.13 -1.60 7.61
CA THR A 667 7.02 -0.64 7.66
C THR A 667 5.78 -1.19 6.95
N ARG A 668 4.60 -0.92 7.49
CA ARG A 668 3.29 -1.20 6.90
C ARG A 668 2.63 0.12 6.50
N ASN A 669 2.37 0.32 5.20
CA ASN A 669 1.84 1.58 4.64
C ASN A 669 2.62 2.81 5.15
N GLY A 670 3.94 2.69 5.27
CA GLY A 670 4.83 3.73 5.81
C GLY A 670 4.97 3.75 7.35
N LEU A 671 4.06 3.13 8.10
CA LEU A 671 4.16 3.03 9.56
C LEU A 671 5.19 1.98 9.97
N ILE A 672 6.14 2.34 10.84
CA ILE A 672 7.14 1.39 11.33
C ILE A 672 6.48 0.36 12.25
N ILE A 673 6.52 -0.91 11.85
CA ILE A 673 6.03 -2.05 12.64
C ILE A 673 7.16 -2.82 13.32
N LEU A 674 8.38 -2.74 12.78
CA LEU A 674 9.60 -3.22 13.42
C LEU A 674 10.74 -2.24 13.13
N ASP A 675 11.39 -1.74 14.18
CA ASP A 675 12.60 -0.92 14.05
C ASP A 675 13.80 -1.61 14.70
N ASN A 676 14.99 -1.42 14.11
CA ASN A 676 16.24 -2.06 14.53
C ASN A 676 16.11 -3.60 14.65
N GLY A 677 15.34 -4.19 13.73
CA GLY A 677 15.11 -5.63 13.68
C GLY A 677 16.38 -6.43 13.33
N PRO A 678 16.41 -7.73 13.66
CA PRO A 678 17.53 -8.59 13.34
C PRO A 678 17.72 -8.73 11.82
N VAL A 679 18.97 -8.91 11.39
CA VAL A 679 19.35 -9.09 9.97
C VAL A 679 18.69 -10.29 9.29
N SER A 680 18.08 -11.20 10.05
CA SER A 680 17.13 -12.20 9.58
C SER A 680 16.07 -12.42 10.65
N GLY A 681 14.83 -12.67 10.24
CA GLY A 681 13.71 -12.76 11.17
C GLY A 681 12.41 -13.20 10.52
N ASN A 682 11.42 -13.42 11.38
CA ASN A 682 10.05 -13.67 10.99
C ASN A 682 9.12 -12.88 11.93
N GLU A 683 8.18 -12.15 11.36
CA GLU A 683 7.17 -11.34 12.07
C GLU A 683 5.78 -11.80 11.63
N GLN A 684 4.78 -11.72 12.51
CA GLN A 684 3.39 -12.00 12.16
C GLN A 684 2.59 -10.71 12.30
N ASP A 685 1.82 -10.37 11.27
CA ASP A 685 0.93 -9.21 11.31
C ASP A 685 -0.51 -9.62 10.93
N CYS A 686 -1.48 -8.91 11.50
CA CYS A 686 -2.90 -9.08 11.25
C CYS A 686 -3.48 -7.74 10.82
N VAL A 687 -4.08 -7.68 9.63
CA VAL A 687 -4.59 -6.44 9.05
C VAL A 687 -6.10 -6.47 8.97
N PHE A 688 -6.73 -5.42 9.47
CA PHE A 688 -8.19 -5.28 9.53
C PHE A 688 -8.73 -4.36 8.42
N ASP A 689 -7.88 -3.49 7.89
CA ASP A 689 -8.26 -2.53 6.85
C ASP A 689 -8.29 -3.21 5.48
N VAL A 690 -9.43 -3.11 4.79
CA VAL A 690 -9.63 -3.69 3.46
C VAL A 690 -8.86 -2.86 2.44
N GLY A 691 -8.11 -3.54 1.58
CA GLY A 691 -7.33 -2.93 0.51
C GLY A 691 -5.91 -3.49 0.40
N PRO A 692 -5.16 -3.03 -0.61
CA PRO A 692 -3.75 -3.39 -0.73
C PRO A 692 -2.97 -2.78 0.46
N THR A 693 -2.31 -3.62 1.23
CA THR A 693 -1.42 -3.20 2.31
C THR A 693 0.03 -3.44 1.89
N VAL A 694 0.84 -2.39 1.86
CA VAL A 694 2.24 -2.44 1.41
C VAL A 694 3.16 -2.60 2.61
N TYR A 695 3.99 -3.64 2.57
CA TYR A 695 5.04 -3.89 3.55
C TYR A 695 6.40 -3.67 2.92
N ASN A 696 7.17 -2.72 3.46
CA ASN A 696 8.51 -2.41 3.00
C ASN A 696 9.54 -2.85 4.03
N LEU A 697 10.45 -3.72 3.62
CA LEU A 697 11.61 -4.11 4.42
C LEU A 697 12.83 -3.32 3.95
N THR A 698 13.43 -2.56 4.86
CA THR A 698 14.66 -1.80 4.64
C THR A 698 15.81 -2.45 5.41
N ALA A 699 16.88 -2.81 4.72
CA ALA A 699 18.13 -3.28 5.30
C ALA A 699 19.12 -2.12 5.40
N LEU A 700 19.60 -1.81 6.62
CA LEU A 700 20.47 -0.67 6.90
C LEU A 700 21.82 -1.12 7.46
N ASN A 701 22.85 -0.31 7.22
CA ASN A 701 24.15 -0.47 7.86
C ASN A 701 24.54 0.76 8.69
N TYR A 702 25.52 0.62 9.59
CA TYR A 702 25.97 1.73 10.45
C TYR A 702 26.64 2.87 9.69
N ALA A 703 26.95 2.68 8.40
CA ALA A 703 27.44 3.73 7.52
C ALA A 703 26.30 4.54 6.86
N GLY A 704 25.03 4.23 7.18
CA GLY A 704 23.85 4.93 6.66
C GLY A 704 23.44 4.49 5.25
N GLN A 705 24.04 3.42 4.71
CA GLN A 705 23.58 2.85 3.45
C GLN A 705 22.33 2.01 3.69
N GLN A 706 21.40 2.00 2.74
CA GLN A 706 20.16 1.25 2.83
C GLN A 706 19.74 0.64 1.49
N VAL A 707 19.05 -0.50 1.56
CA VAL A 707 18.33 -1.09 0.43
C VAL A 707 16.95 -1.52 0.92
N SER A 708 15.93 -1.28 0.11
CA SER A 708 14.54 -1.55 0.47
C SER A 708 13.89 -2.47 -0.56
N GLN A 709 12.98 -3.32 -0.09
CA GLN A 709 12.13 -4.16 -0.94
C GLN A 709 10.70 -4.13 -0.41
N ALA A 710 9.75 -3.82 -1.28
CA ALA A 710 8.33 -3.76 -0.95
C ALA A 710 7.58 -5.01 -1.43
N ILE A 711 6.61 -5.45 -0.64
CA ILE A 711 5.66 -6.52 -0.96
C ILE A 711 4.26 -6.03 -0.61
N GLN A 712 3.28 -6.33 -1.45
CA GLN A 712 1.88 -6.00 -1.21
C GLN A 712 1.13 -7.24 -0.74
N VAL A 713 0.31 -7.06 0.29
CA VAL A 713 -0.64 -8.06 0.79
C VAL A 713 -2.03 -7.54 0.49
N ASN A 714 -2.86 -8.33 -0.19
CA ASN A 714 -4.23 -7.94 -0.49
C ASN A 714 -5.15 -8.33 0.67
N VAL A 715 -5.78 -7.34 1.30
CA VAL A 715 -6.77 -7.57 2.36
C VAL A 715 -8.15 -7.41 1.77
N ILE A 716 -8.95 -8.47 1.77
CA ILE A 716 -10.27 -8.49 1.13
C ILE A 716 -11.41 -8.48 2.16
N ASP A 717 -12.49 -7.78 1.82
CA ASP A 717 -13.70 -7.71 2.64
C ASP A 717 -14.50 -9.03 2.57
N SER A 718 -14.81 -9.59 3.73
CA SER A 718 -15.65 -10.78 3.88
C SER A 718 -17.11 -10.60 3.47
N THR A 719 -17.55 -9.37 3.15
CA THR A 719 -18.95 -9.04 2.85
C THR A 719 -19.26 -8.62 1.41
N SER A 720 -18.25 -8.42 0.56
CA SER A 720 -18.49 -8.12 -0.87
C SER A 720 -18.75 -9.41 -1.65
N PRO A 721 -19.88 -9.52 -2.40
CA PRO A 721 -20.08 -10.65 -3.29
C PRO A 721 -18.95 -10.71 -4.33
N PRO A 722 -18.53 -11.91 -4.76
CA PRO A 722 -17.50 -12.04 -5.79
C PRO A 722 -17.84 -11.24 -7.05
N VAL A 723 -16.82 -10.68 -7.70
CA VAL A 723 -16.93 -9.82 -8.90
C VAL A 723 -17.61 -10.48 -10.11
N PHE A 724 -17.94 -11.77 -10.05
CA PHE A 724 -18.71 -12.50 -11.08
C PHE A 724 -20.22 -12.60 -10.79
N VAL A 725 -20.68 -12.20 -9.61
CA VAL A 725 -22.07 -12.31 -9.15
C VAL A 725 -22.95 -11.26 -9.82
N ASN A 726 -24.19 -11.65 -10.15
CA ASN A 726 -25.19 -10.90 -10.91
C ASN A 726 -24.76 -10.50 -12.34
N ILE A 727 -23.74 -11.17 -12.88
CA ILE A 727 -23.30 -11.01 -14.27
C ILE A 727 -23.78 -12.23 -15.09
N PRO A 728 -24.42 -12.01 -16.25
CA PRO A 728 -24.72 -13.10 -17.17
C PRO A 728 -23.45 -13.50 -17.94
N TRP A 729 -23.13 -14.79 -17.92
CA TRP A 729 -21.96 -15.38 -18.56
C TRP A 729 -22.36 -16.28 -19.72
N VAL A 730 -21.59 -16.24 -20.81
CA VAL A 730 -21.70 -17.15 -21.97
C VAL A 730 -20.43 -17.98 -22.05
N LEU A 731 -20.56 -19.30 -22.16
CA LEU A 731 -19.42 -20.21 -22.18
C LEU A 731 -18.68 -20.15 -23.54
N ASP A 732 -17.36 -20.03 -23.51
CA ASP A 732 -16.48 -20.14 -24.68
C ASP A 732 -16.04 -21.59 -24.92
N PHE A 733 -15.51 -22.22 -23.86
CA PHE A 733 -15.00 -23.59 -23.91
C PHE A 733 -15.16 -24.32 -22.57
N TYR A 734 -15.21 -25.65 -22.64
CA TYR A 734 -15.26 -26.57 -21.51
C TYR A 734 -14.25 -27.70 -21.67
N LYS A 735 -13.88 -28.34 -20.56
CA LYS A 735 -13.02 -29.52 -20.55
C LYS A 735 -13.84 -30.79 -20.80
N ASP A 736 -13.45 -31.58 -21.79
CA ASP A 736 -13.96 -32.92 -22.05
C ASP A 736 -12.79 -33.91 -21.99
N GLY A 737 -12.71 -34.67 -20.89
CA GLY A 737 -11.55 -35.48 -20.56
C GLY A 737 -10.29 -34.63 -20.34
N SER A 738 -9.27 -34.81 -21.18
CA SER A 738 -8.01 -34.04 -21.12
C SER A 738 -7.96 -32.87 -22.11
N ASN A 739 -9.00 -32.67 -22.92
CA ASN A 739 -9.01 -31.65 -23.98
C ASN A 739 -9.93 -30.48 -23.63
N LEU A 740 -9.56 -29.27 -24.03
CA LEU A 740 -10.46 -28.11 -24.06
C LEU A 740 -11.22 -28.10 -25.38
N VAL A 741 -12.55 -28.03 -25.30
CA VAL A 741 -13.47 -28.10 -26.44
C VAL A 741 -14.32 -26.83 -26.46
N THR A 742 -14.41 -26.20 -27.63
CA THR A 742 -15.27 -25.02 -27.84
C THR A 742 -16.74 -25.42 -27.93
N VAL A 743 -17.64 -24.54 -27.50
CA VAL A 743 -19.09 -24.76 -27.62
C VAL A 743 -19.50 -24.98 -29.08
N LEU A 744 -20.42 -25.93 -29.30
CA LEU A 744 -20.99 -26.29 -30.59
C LEU A 744 -21.62 -25.06 -31.26
N PRO A 745 -21.37 -24.84 -32.56
CA PRO A 745 -22.05 -23.81 -33.32
C PRO A 745 -23.57 -23.91 -33.19
N ASP A 746 -24.25 -22.76 -33.17
CA ASP A 746 -25.70 -22.64 -33.02
C ASP A 746 -26.25 -23.15 -31.67
N THR A 747 -25.38 -23.29 -30.66
CA THR A 747 -25.78 -23.52 -29.26
C THR A 747 -25.26 -22.39 -28.37
N THR A 748 -25.90 -22.18 -27.22
CA THR A 748 -25.45 -21.19 -26.24
C THR A 748 -25.58 -21.79 -24.84
N ILE A 749 -24.45 -21.88 -24.14
CA ILE A 749 -24.40 -22.27 -22.74
C ILE A 749 -24.21 -21.01 -21.90
N THR A 750 -25.02 -20.87 -20.85
CA THR A 750 -25.01 -19.70 -19.98
C THR A 750 -24.84 -20.06 -18.52
N ALA A 751 -24.33 -19.13 -17.74
CA ALA A 751 -24.26 -19.21 -16.29
C ALA A 751 -24.56 -17.83 -15.67
N THR A 752 -25.32 -17.80 -14.59
CA THR A 752 -25.57 -16.62 -13.78
C THR A 752 -25.51 -17.03 -12.33
N PHE A 753 -24.59 -16.42 -11.60
CA PHE A 753 -24.41 -16.60 -10.16
C PHE A 753 -25.14 -15.45 -9.47
N ASP A 754 -26.16 -15.73 -8.68
CA ASP A 754 -26.90 -14.68 -7.97
C ASP A 754 -26.34 -14.42 -6.56
N ALA A 755 -26.72 -13.29 -5.97
CA ALA A 755 -26.33 -12.92 -4.60
C ALA A 755 -26.93 -13.83 -3.51
N ALA A 756 -27.84 -14.74 -3.85
CA ALA A 756 -28.46 -15.70 -2.96
C ALA A 756 -27.78 -17.08 -3.02
N ASN A 757 -26.55 -17.16 -3.56
CA ASN A 757 -25.76 -18.37 -3.70
C ASN A 757 -26.38 -19.44 -4.62
N ASN A 758 -27.17 -19.02 -5.61
CA ASN A 758 -27.68 -19.89 -6.66
C ASN A 758 -26.99 -19.63 -8.00
N LEU A 759 -26.59 -20.71 -8.64
CA LEU A 759 -26.15 -20.75 -10.03
C LEU A 759 -27.33 -21.20 -10.89
N SER A 760 -27.59 -20.49 -11.99
CA SER A 760 -28.60 -20.86 -12.97
C SER A 760 -28.13 -20.61 -14.40
N GLY A 761 -28.69 -21.31 -15.38
CA GLY A 761 -28.40 -21.07 -16.78
C GLY A 761 -28.93 -22.14 -17.73
N SER A 762 -28.46 -22.10 -18.97
CA SER A 762 -28.74 -23.07 -20.02
C SER A 762 -27.53 -23.95 -20.27
N GLY A 763 -27.69 -25.27 -20.28
CA GLY A 763 -26.68 -26.25 -20.75
C GLY A 763 -26.67 -26.42 -22.27
N GLY A 764 -27.46 -25.63 -22.99
CA GLY A 764 -27.66 -25.69 -24.44
C GLY A 764 -28.99 -26.37 -24.81
N CYS A 765 -29.35 -27.48 -24.14
CA CYS A 765 -30.64 -28.16 -24.34
C CYS A 765 -31.59 -27.96 -23.15
N ASN A 766 -31.06 -28.06 -21.94
CA ASN A 766 -31.76 -28.01 -20.67
C ASN A 766 -31.42 -26.74 -19.90
N GLN A 767 -32.42 -26.21 -19.19
CA GLN A 767 -32.15 -25.24 -18.14
C GLN A 767 -31.64 -25.99 -16.91
N TYR A 768 -30.75 -25.37 -16.16
CA TYR A 768 -30.18 -25.93 -14.95
C TYR A 768 -30.12 -24.91 -13.82
N ASN A 769 -30.10 -25.43 -12.59
CA ASN A 769 -29.77 -24.69 -11.40
C ASN A 769 -28.95 -25.53 -10.42
N ALA A 770 -28.13 -24.87 -9.61
CA ALA A 770 -27.34 -25.47 -8.55
C ALA A 770 -27.12 -24.45 -7.42
N ALA A 771 -26.88 -24.91 -6.19
CA ALA A 771 -26.31 -24.04 -5.16
C ALA A 771 -24.81 -23.88 -5.42
N TYR A 772 -24.24 -22.74 -5.10
CA TYR A 772 -22.79 -22.56 -5.06
C TYR A 772 -22.36 -21.97 -3.72
N SER A 773 -21.08 -22.08 -3.39
CA SER A 773 -20.49 -21.31 -2.29
C SER A 773 -19.13 -20.78 -2.71
N SER A 774 -18.84 -19.55 -2.33
CA SER A 774 -17.59 -18.86 -2.66
C SER A 774 -16.97 -18.23 -1.43
N SER A 775 -15.64 -18.29 -1.33
CA SER A 775 -14.86 -17.65 -0.28
C SER A 775 -13.47 -17.32 -0.81
N GLY A 776 -13.11 -16.03 -0.87
CA GLY A 776 -11.90 -15.59 -1.57
C GLY A 776 -11.92 -16.06 -3.03
N SER A 777 -10.83 -16.66 -3.51
CA SER A 777 -10.74 -17.28 -4.85
C SER A 777 -11.32 -18.69 -4.94
N SER A 778 -11.83 -19.26 -3.84
CA SER A 778 -12.48 -20.58 -3.85
C SER A 778 -13.93 -20.47 -4.32
N LEU A 779 -14.34 -21.41 -5.16
CA LEU A 779 -15.72 -21.58 -5.61
C LEU A 779 -16.03 -23.08 -5.63
N THR A 780 -17.15 -23.46 -5.03
CA THR A 780 -17.68 -24.83 -5.10
C THR A 780 -19.10 -24.80 -5.63
N ILE A 781 -19.43 -25.76 -6.48
CA ILE A 781 -20.75 -25.88 -7.09
C ILE A 781 -21.38 -27.19 -6.63
N GLY A 782 -22.56 -27.10 -6.04
CA GLY A 782 -23.32 -28.21 -5.51
C GLY A 782 -24.02 -29.04 -6.58
N ALA A 783 -24.93 -29.91 -6.15
CA ALA A 783 -25.69 -30.76 -7.05
C ALA A 783 -26.50 -29.96 -8.06
N ILE A 784 -26.44 -30.38 -9.32
CA ILE A 784 -27.11 -29.74 -10.45
C ILE A 784 -28.47 -30.38 -10.67
N SER A 785 -29.50 -29.56 -10.81
CA SER A 785 -30.86 -29.95 -11.21
C SER A 785 -31.14 -29.42 -12.61
N THR A 786 -31.80 -30.23 -13.46
CA THR A 786 -32.03 -29.91 -14.89
C THR A 786 -33.45 -30.24 -15.34
N THR A 787 -33.91 -29.62 -16.44
CA THR A 787 -35.28 -29.78 -16.96
C THR A 787 -35.57 -31.11 -17.70
N GLY A 788 -34.59 -31.99 -17.88
CA GLY A 788 -34.78 -33.36 -18.41
C GLY A 788 -35.28 -33.48 -19.87
N SER A 789 -35.19 -32.43 -20.68
CA SER A 789 -35.50 -32.42 -22.11
C SER A 789 -34.47 -33.19 -22.93
N SER A 790 -34.89 -33.74 -24.07
CA SER A 790 -34.02 -34.40 -25.04
C SER A 790 -34.02 -33.63 -26.37
N CYS A 791 -32.89 -33.02 -26.72
CA CYS A 791 -32.73 -32.25 -27.95
C CYS A 791 -32.05 -33.09 -29.04
N GLY A 792 -32.62 -33.05 -30.26
CA GLY A 792 -32.10 -33.81 -31.41
C GLY A 792 -31.21 -33.00 -32.37
N ALA A 793 -31.14 -31.67 -32.22
CA ALA A 793 -30.37 -30.80 -33.09
C ALA A 793 -29.79 -29.59 -32.31
N PRO A 794 -28.56 -29.13 -32.62
CA PRO A 794 -27.60 -29.76 -33.54
C PRO A 794 -27.05 -31.10 -33.01
N ALA A 795 -26.52 -31.94 -33.90
CA ALA A 795 -25.91 -33.20 -33.50
C ALA A 795 -24.75 -32.94 -32.54
N GLY A 796 -24.69 -33.66 -31.41
CA GLY A 796 -23.70 -33.41 -30.36
C GLY A 796 -24.22 -32.63 -29.14
N ILE A 797 -25.40 -31.99 -29.24
CA ILE A 797 -25.88 -31.07 -28.18
C ILE A 797 -26.04 -31.75 -26.81
N MET A 798 -26.52 -33.00 -26.79
CA MET A 798 -26.66 -33.76 -25.53
C MET A 798 -25.30 -34.19 -24.96
N GLN A 799 -24.30 -34.49 -25.80
CA GLN A 799 -22.94 -34.82 -25.34
C GLN A 799 -22.23 -33.60 -24.75
N GLN A 800 -22.35 -32.44 -25.42
CA GLN A 800 -21.83 -31.18 -24.91
C GLN A 800 -22.44 -30.84 -23.54
N GLU A 801 -23.76 -30.94 -23.42
CA GLU A 801 -24.46 -30.65 -22.18
C GLU A 801 -24.01 -31.58 -21.04
N GLN A 802 -23.83 -32.87 -21.33
CA GLN A 802 -23.34 -33.84 -20.35
C GLN A 802 -21.91 -33.51 -19.89
N ALA A 803 -21.01 -33.12 -20.80
CA ALA A 803 -19.64 -32.74 -20.47
C ALA A 803 -19.58 -31.43 -19.68
N TYR A 804 -20.45 -30.47 -20.00
CA TYR A 804 -20.58 -29.24 -19.23
C TYR A 804 -21.05 -29.51 -17.79
N PHE A 805 -22.09 -30.32 -17.61
CA PHE A 805 -22.60 -30.65 -16.28
C PHE A 805 -21.67 -31.54 -15.46
N SER A 806 -20.78 -32.33 -16.09
CA SER A 806 -19.77 -33.09 -15.36
C SER A 806 -18.57 -32.24 -14.91
N ALA A 807 -18.31 -31.10 -15.59
CA ALA A 807 -17.24 -30.17 -15.23
C ALA A 807 -17.60 -29.26 -14.04
N LEU A 808 -18.85 -28.80 -13.94
CA LEU A 808 -19.29 -27.88 -12.89
C LEU A 808 -18.98 -28.34 -11.44
N PRO A 809 -19.21 -29.62 -11.05
CA PRO A 809 -18.89 -30.09 -9.70
C PRO A 809 -17.38 -30.24 -9.41
N LEU A 810 -16.53 -30.14 -10.44
CA LEU A 810 -15.06 -30.22 -10.30
C LEU A 810 -14.43 -28.86 -9.99
N VAL A 811 -15.22 -27.78 -10.04
CA VAL A 811 -14.77 -26.42 -9.74
C VAL A 811 -14.38 -26.31 -8.28
N THR A 812 -13.18 -25.79 -8.02
CA THR A 812 -12.67 -25.50 -6.67
C THR A 812 -12.24 -24.05 -6.50
N SER A 813 -11.91 -23.38 -7.62
CA SER A 813 -11.50 -21.97 -7.63
C SER A 813 -11.93 -21.27 -8.92
N TYR A 814 -11.85 -19.94 -8.91
CA TYR A 814 -12.15 -19.11 -10.06
C TYR A 814 -11.12 -17.98 -10.23
N VAL A 815 -11.04 -17.45 -11.45
CA VAL A 815 -10.26 -16.24 -11.79
C VAL A 815 -11.12 -15.36 -12.68
N VAL A 816 -11.21 -14.06 -12.36
CA VAL A 816 -11.85 -13.05 -13.21
C VAL A 816 -10.80 -12.10 -13.76
N SER A 817 -10.82 -11.88 -15.07
CA SER A 817 -9.91 -10.97 -15.76
C SER A 817 -10.67 -10.18 -16.82
N GLY A 818 -10.99 -8.92 -16.53
CA GLY A 818 -11.79 -8.06 -17.42
C GLY A 818 -13.16 -8.67 -17.69
N SER A 819 -13.44 -9.04 -18.94
CA SER A 819 -14.71 -9.65 -19.37
C SER A 819 -14.70 -11.18 -19.34
N GLN A 820 -13.67 -11.82 -18.79
CA GLN A 820 -13.53 -13.28 -18.74
C GLN A 820 -13.63 -13.84 -17.32
N LEU A 821 -14.34 -14.96 -17.19
CA LEU A 821 -14.41 -15.79 -15.99
C LEU A 821 -13.87 -17.18 -16.30
N GLN A 822 -12.82 -17.60 -15.60
CA GLN A 822 -12.27 -18.96 -15.66
C GLN A 822 -12.60 -19.71 -14.37
N LEU A 823 -13.14 -20.92 -14.49
CA LEU A 823 -13.33 -21.85 -13.38
C LEU A 823 -12.30 -22.97 -13.46
N ARG A 824 -11.72 -23.33 -12.31
CA ARG A 824 -10.56 -24.21 -12.22
C ARG A 824 -10.79 -25.38 -11.28
N ASP A 825 -10.15 -26.51 -11.59
CA ASP A 825 -10.14 -27.69 -10.74
C ASP A 825 -9.13 -27.59 -9.59
N GLN A 826 -9.08 -28.62 -8.74
CA GLN A 826 -8.19 -28.69 -7.57
C GLN A 826 -6.69 -28.63 -7.90
N TYR A 827 -6.31 -28.80 -9.17
CA TYR A 827 -4.92 -28.71 -9.63
C TYR A 827 -4.61 -27.34 -10.27
N GLY A 828 -5.59 -26.43 -10.27
CA GLY A 828 -5.47 -25.09 -10.86
C GLY A 828 -5.64 -25.05 -12.38
N GLU A 829 -6.03 -26.17 -13.02
CA GLU A 829 -6.28 -26.23 -14.46
C GLU A 829 -7.65 -25.62 -14.80
N VAL A 830 -7.73 -24.89 -15.91
CA VAL A 830 -9.00 -24.31 -16.39
C VAL A 830 -9.89 -25.42 -16.93
N ILE A 831 -11.11 -25.51 -16.39
CA ILE A 831 -12.10 -26.52 -16.79
C ILE A 831 -13.32 -25.92 -17.49
N LEU A 832 -13.61 -24.64 -17.22
CA LEU A 832 -14.65 -23.85 -17.89
C LEU A 832 -14.14 -22.42 -18.08
N GLN A 833 -14.39 -21.83 -19.24
CA GLN A 833 -14.14 -20.41 -19.47
C GLN A 833 -15.36 -19.74 -20.09
N TYR A 834 -15.73 -18.60 -19.54
CA TYR A 834 -16.84 -17.78 -19.96
C TYR A 834 -16.39 -16.39 -20.36
N ASN A 835 -17.16 -15.77 -21.23
CA ASN A 835 -17.17 -14.33 -21.48
C ASN A 835 -18.44 -13.70 -20.92
N MET A 836 -18.35 -12.44 -20.52
CA MET A 836 -19.51 -11.63 -20.14
C MET A 836 -20.49 -11.54 -21.32
N ALA A 837 -21.77 -11.81 -21.07
CA ALA A 837 -22.79 -11.73 -22.12
C ALA A 837 -22.92 -10.27 -22.61
N PRO A 838 -23.10 -10.04 -23.92
CA PRO A 838 -23.36 -8.70 -24.43
C PRO A 838 -24.66 -8.15 -23.83
N GLN A 839 -24.57 -7.00 -23.16
CA GLN A 839 -25.73 -6.32 -22.59
C GLN A 839 -26.71 -5.92 -23.72
N PRO A 840 -28.02 -6.13 -23.54
CA PRO A 840 -28.99 -5.63 -24.51
C PRO A 840 -28.88 -4.11 -24.59
N ARG A 841 -28.78 -3.59 -25.83
CA ARG A 841 -28.76 -2.15 -26.11
C ARG A 841 -30.06 -1.46 -25.74
#